data_AF-C6F5K7-F1
#
_entry.id   AF-C6F5K7-F1
#
_cell.length_a   1.000
_cell.length_b   1.000
_cell.length_c   1.000
_cell.angle_alpha   90.00
_cell.angle_beta   90.00
_cell.angle_gamma   90.00
#
_symmetry.space_group_name_H-M   'P 1'
#
loop_
_entity.id
_entity.type
_entity.pdbx_description
1 polymer ?
#
loop_
_entity_poly.entity_id
_entity_poly.type
_entity_poly.pdbx_seq_one_letter_code
_entity_poly.pdbx_strand_id
1 'polypeptide(L)'
;HRCYMTSQNHGYAVDVQSLPNDWEPLFTNANDKTNEGIVHKTLPYFSVQFHPEHTAGPEDLEKLFDVFLAAVKSNIEKKSVCIRQDLINCLSYKGKDVQLKDLPKKVLIIGSGGLSIGQAGEFDYSGSQAIKALREENVQTVLINPNIATVQTSRGLADKVYFLPLIPEYVEQVIRSERPGGVLLTFGGQTALNCGVELEKANVFAKYGCKILGTPIQSIIETEDRKIFAEKINEIGEKVAPSAAVYSVQEALEAAEKIGYPVMARAAFSLGGLGSGFAYNKEQLKSLAMQALAHSNQLIIDKSLKGWKEVEYEVVRDAFDNCITVCNMENVDPLGIHTGESIVVAPSQTLSNREYNMLRTTAINVIRHFGVVGECNIQYALNPHSEEYYIIEVNARLSRSSALASKATGYPLAYVAAKLALGSSLLDIKNSVTGETTACFEPSLDYCVVKIPRWDLSKFTRVSSKIGSSMKSVGEVMAIGRKFEEAFQKALRMVDENVMGFDPNLQTINDEDLKEPTDKRMFVIAASLKAGYSVDCLYELTKIDRWFLQKMKNIIDFHTKSSMLVDQHALLTRDILLQAKRYGFSDKQIASVVQSTELAVRKQREEHNIIPYVKQIDTVAAEWPASTNYLYLTYNGSSHDIEFPGGYIMVTGSGVYRIGSSVEFDWCAVGCLRELRKLNKKTRYGQLQSRNTLVLIMICAIVYISKKYHLSSYGYLQ
;
A
#
# COMPACT_ATOMS: atom_id res chain seq x y z
N HIS A 1 5.28 10.82 24.37
CA HIS A 1 3.93 10.33 24.71
C HIS A 1 3.66 9.09 23.88
N ARG A 2 3.01 8.07 24.47
CA ARG A 2 2.66 6.81 23.79
C ARG A 2 1.21 6.85 23.34
N CYS A 3 0.95 6.29 22.16
CA CYS A 3 -0.37 6.08 21.60
C CYS A 3 -0.54 4.59 21.27
N TYR A 4 -1.78 4.12 21.35
CA TYR A 4 -2.18 2.74 21.14
C TYR A 4 -3.47 2.75 20.33
N MET A 5 -3.62 1.81 19.41
CA MET A 5 -4.88 1.62 18.70
C MET A 5 -5.81 0.77 19.58
N THR A 6 -7.09 1.14 19.64
CA THR A 6 -8.06 0.51 20.55
C THR A 6 -9.39 0.31 19.86
N SER A 7 -10.08 -0.79 20.14
CA SER A 7 -11.49 -0.94 19.79
C SER A 7 -12.39 -0.33 20.87
N GLN A 8 -13.42 0.40 20.43
CA GLN A 8 -14.33 1.13 21.29
C GLN A 8 -15.76 0.95 20.82
N ASN A 9 -16.69 0.87 21.77
CA ASN A 9 -18.13 0.84 21.48
C ASN A 9 -18.93 1.40 22.68
N HIS A 10 -18.87 2.70 22.88
CA HIS A 10 -19.59 3.41 23.94
C HIS A 10 -20.18 4.72 23.43
N GLY A 11 -21.24 5.20 24.08
CA GLY A 11 -21.89 6.48 23.77
C GLY A 11 -21.88 7.49 24.93
N TYR A 12 -21.24 7.13 26.04
CA TYR A 12 -21.07 7.96 27.24
C TYR A 12 -19.58 7.97 27.60
N ALA A 13 -19.10 9.06 28.20
CA ALA A 13 -17.72 9.22 28.62
C ALA A 13 -17.63 9.81 30.04
N VAL A 14 -16.52 9.55 30.72
CA VAL A 14 -16.25 10.07 32.06
C VAL A 14 -15.79 11.54 31.97
N ASP A 15 -16.42 12.41 32.76
CA ASP A 15 -15.96 13.80 32.91
C ASP A 15 -14.79 13.89 33.90
N VAL A 16 -13.59 14.13 33.36
CA VAL A 16 -12.33 14.26 34.11
C VAL A 16 -12.39 15.40 35.14
N GLN A 17 -13.16 16.46 34.89
CA GLN A 17 -13.28 17.61 35.80
C GLN A 17 -14.04 17.26 37.08
N SER A 18 -14.85 16.20 37.03
CA SER A 18 -15.65 15.72 38.17
C SER A 18 -14.97 14.62 38.99
N LEU A 19 -13.75 14.20 38.62
CA LEU A 19 -13.05 13.12 39.32
C LEU A 19 -12.68 13.52 40.76
N PRO A 20 -12.88 12.63 41.75
CA PRO A 20 -12.37 12.85 43.11
C PRO A 20 -10.84 12.99 43.15
N ASN A 21 -10.32 13.68 44.16
CA ASN A 21 -8.88 13.96 44.29
C ASN A 21 -7.97 12.73 44.31
N ASP A 22 -8.49 11.54 44.63
CA ASP A 22 -7.72 10.30 44.68
C ASP A 22 -7.64 9.56 43.33
N TRP A 23 -8.34 10.07 42.32
CA TRP A 23 -8.37 9.55 40.95
C TRP A 23 -7.66 10.50 39.98
N GLU A 24 -7.21 9.93 38.87
CA GLU A 24 -6.60 10.68 37.78
C GLU A 24 -6.87 10.01 36.43
N PRO A 25 -6.85 10.77 35.32
CA PRO A 25 -6.93 10.20 33.99
C PRO A 25 -5.70 9.33 33.70
N LEU A 26 -5.94 8.14 33.14
CA LEU A 26 -4.91 7.19 32.71
C LEU A 26 -4.66 7.27 31.20
N PHE A 27 -5.74 7.30 30.41
CA PHE A 27 -5.70 7.44 28.95
C PHE A 27 -6.57 8.61 28.49
N THR A 28 -6.27 9.14 27.31
CA THR A 28 -7.02 10.22 26.69
C THR A 28 -7.07 9.98 25.19
N ASN A 29 -8.24 10.17 24.59
CA ASN A 29 -8.43 10.00 23.16
C ASN A 29 -7.58 11.02 22.40
N ALA A 30 -6.82 10.56 21.41
CA ALA A 30 -5.94 11.44 20.64
C ALA A 30 -6.72 12.42 19.73
N ASN A 31 -7.94 12.07 19.34
CA ASN A 31 -8.77 12.83 18.40
C ASN A 31 -9.64 13.86 19.12
N ASP A 32 -10.53 13.43 20.02
CA ASP A 32 -11.55 14.29 20.64
C ASP A 32 -11.23 14.74 22.09
N LYS A 33 -10.13 14.23 22.65
CA LYS A 33 -9.63 14.51 24.01
C LYS A 33 -10.53 14.00 25.14
N THR A 34 -11.50 13.12 24.86
CA THR A 34 -12.30 12.46 25.89
C THR A 34 -11.45 11.51 26.75
N ASN A 35 -11.96 11.20 27.95
CA ASN A 35 -11.28 10.29 28.86
C ASN A 35 -11.39 8.85 28.35
N GLU A 36 -10.26 8.13 28.38
CA GLU A 36 -10.20 6.74 27.91
C GLU A 36 -9.82 5.75 29.03
N GLY A 37 -9.80 6.23 30.27
CA GLY A 37 -9.45 5.44 31.43
C GLY A 37 -9.04 6.27 32.62
N ILE A 38 -9.15 5.67 33.81
CA ILE A 38 -8.86 6.29 35.10
C ILE A 38 -8.07 5.32 35.98
N VAL A 39 -7.27 5.87 36.89
CA VAL A 39 -6.50 5.10 37.87
C VAL A 39 -6.54 5.77 39.23
N HIS A 40 -6.57 4.96 40.30
CA HIS A 40 -6.47 5.47 41.66
C HIS A 40 -5.00 5.75 42.01
N LYS A 41 -4.73 6.83 42.73
CA LYS A 41 -3.36 7.27 43.05
C LYS A 41 -2.58 6.27 43.91
N THR A 42 -3.27 5.53 44.76
CA THR A 42 -2.66 4.63 45.77
C THR A 42 -3.25 3.21 45.84
N LEU A 43 -4.47 2.99 45.34
CA LEU A 43 -5.17 1.71 45.45
C LEU A 43 -5.03 0.97 44.12
N PRO A 44 -5.13 -0.37 44.10
CA PRO A 44 -4.96 -1.16 42.89
C PRO A 44 -6.22 -1.13 42.00
N TYR A 45 -6.79 0.06 41.79
CA TYR A 45 -7.97 0.28 40.96
C TYR A 45 -7.60 1.05 39.71
N PHE A 46 -7.98 0.52 38.56
CA PHE A 46 -7.94 1.21 37.29
C PHE A 46 -9.10 0.74 36.43
N SER A 47 -9.44 1.54 35.42
CA SER A 47 -10.44 1.22 34.42
C SER A 47 -10.03 1.85 33.10
N VAL A 48 -10.48 1.25 32.00
CA VAL A 48 -10.31 1.73 30.63
C VAL A 48 -11.67 1.82 29.96
N GLN A 49 -11.81 2.78 29.05
CA GLN A 49 -13.06 3.04 28.32
C GLN A 49 -13.20 2.18 27.06
N PHE A 50 -12.07 1.72 26.52
CA PHE A 50 -11.94 0.82 25.38
C PHE A 50 -11.93 -0.66 25.79
N HIS A 51 -11.93 -1.55 24.79
CA HIS A 51 -11.97 -3.01 24.95
C HIS A 51 -10.59 -3.64 24.72
N PRO A 52 -9.75 -3.85 25.76
CA PRO A 52 -8.45 -4.49 25.61
C PRO A 52 -8.53 -5.96 25.19
N GLU A 53 -9.71 -6.59 25.26
CA GLU A 53 -10.02 -7.92 24.74
C GLU A 53 -10.28 -7.97 23.23
N HIS A 54 -10.38 -6.79 22.58
CA HIS A 54 -10.24 -6.54 21.13
C HIS A 54 -10.96 -7.50 20.15
N THR A 55 -12.00 -8.21 20.54
CA THR A 55 -12.63 -9.24 19.70
C THR A 55 -13.93 -8.69 19.11
N ALA A 56 -13.92 -7.84 18.05
CA ALA A 56 -12.85 -7.53 17.07
C ALA A 56 -12.06 -6.21 17.33
N GLY A 57 -10.85 -6.10 16.74
CA GLY A 57 -9.91 -5.00 16.98
C GLY A 57 -8.44 -5.40 17.26
N PRO A 58 -7.56 -4.40 17.49
CA PRO A 58 -6.12 -4.57 17.69
C PRO A 58 -5.75 -5.08 19.09
N GLU A 59 -4.73 -5.93 19.17
CA GLU A 59 -4.25 -6.59 20.41
C GLU A 59 -3.29 -5.73 21.25
N ASP A 60 -3.09 -4.46 20.87
CA ASP A 60 -2.02 -3.56 21.34
C ASP A 60 -2.00 -3.35 22.88
N LEU A 61 -3.12 -3.59 23.57
CA LEU A 61 -3.31 -3.37 25.00
C LEU A 61 -3.74 -4.61 25.80
N GLU A 62 -3.62 -5.83 25.25
CA GLU A 62 -3.87 -7.07 26.01
C GLU A 62 -3.01 -7.14 27.30
N LYS A 63 -1.81 -6.56 27.27
CA LYS A 63 -0.89 -6.47 28.43
C LYS A 63 -1.50 -5.79 29.68
N LEU A 64 -2.64 -5.10 29.56
CA LEU A 64 -3.38 -4.59 30.71
C LEU A 64 -3.91 -5.74 31.59
N PHE A 65 -4.23 -6.90 31.01
CA PHE A 65 -4.60 -8.10 31.76
C PHE A 65 -3.42 -8.64 32.58
N ASP A 66 -2.20 -8.63 32.04
CA ASP A 66 -1.00 -9.05 32.77
C ASP A 66 -0.75 -8.17 33.99
N VAL A 67 -0.91 -6.84 33.85
CA VAL A 67 -0.78 -5.89 34.97
C VAL A 67 -1.84 -6.16 36.03
N PHE A 68 -3.08 -6.42 35.63
CA PHE A 68 -4.15 -6.80 36.55
C PHE A 68 -3.83 -8.10 37.31
N LEU A 69 -3.41 -9.15 36.62
CA LEU A 69 -3.06 -10.45 37.22
C LEU A 69 -1.86 -10.32 38.18
N ALA A 70 -0.85 -9.54 37.80
CA ALA A 70 0.31 -9.25 38.66
C ALA A 70 -0.08 -8.51 39.95
N ALA A 71 -1.02 -7.56 39.86
CA ALA A 71 -1.55 -6.86 41.02
C ALA A 71 -2.32 -7.80 41.95
N VAL A 72 -3.17 -8.70 41.41
CA VAL A 72 -3.89 -9.71 42.19
C VAL A 72 -2.92 -10.64 42.92
N LYS A 73 -1.91 -11.16 42.22
CA LYS A 73 -0.89 -12.05 42.81
C LYS A 73 -0.12 -11.35 43.93
N SER A 74 0.30 -10.10 43.70
CA SER A 74 1.03 -9.31 44.70
C SER A 74 0.18 -9.05 45.95
N ASN A 75 -1.12 -8.80 45.78
CA ASN A 75 -2.05 -8.63 46.91
C ASN A 75 -2.23 -9.94 47.72
N ILE A 76 -2.33 -11.10 47.05
CA ILE A 76 -2.35 -12.42 47.72
C ILE A 76 -1.07 -12.64 48.53
N GLU A 77 0.08 -12.22 48.00
CA GLU A 77 1.39 -12.28 48.67
C GLU A 77 1.60 -11.20 49.75
N LYS A 78 0.57 -10.38 50.05
CA LYS A 78 0.61 -9.24 51.00
C LYS A 78 1.71 -8.22 50.70
N LYS A 79 2.08 -8.07 49.42
CA LYS A 79 2.99 -7.03 48.95
C LYS A 79 2.22 -5.75 48.68
N SER A 80 2.85 -4.60 48.94
CA SER A 80 2.29 -3.30 48.53
C SER A 80 2.29 -3.21 47.01
N VAL A 81 1.16 -2.79 46.43
CA VAL A 81 0.97 -2.67 44.98
C VAL A 81 0.66 -1.22 44.64
N CYS A 82 1.41 -0.66 43.69
CA CYS A 82 1.08 0.63 43.10
C CYS A 82 0.77 0.41 41.61
N ILE A 83 -0.48 0.05 41.32
CA ILE A 83 -0.90 -0.32 39.95
C ILE A 83 -0.63 0.79 38.93
N ARG A 84 -0.72 2.06 39.37
CA ARG A 84 -0.33 3.23 38.59
C ARG A 84 1.11 3.11 38.10
N GLN A 85 2.04 2.79 39.00
CA GLN A 85 3.46 2.70 38.65
C GLN A 85 3.72 1.49 37.75
N ASP A 86 3.03 0.38 37.98
CA ASP A 86 3.12 -0.82 37.13
C ASP A 86 2.61 -0.54 35.71
N LEU A 87 1.46 0.14 35.57
CA LEU A 87 0.93 0.61 34.30
C LEU A 87 1.92 1.56 33.60
N ILE A 88 2.46 2.56 34.31
CA ILE A 88 3.47 3.48 33.74
C ILE A 88 4.70 2.69 33.28
N ASN A 89 5.20 1.74 34.06
CA ASN A 89 6.35 0.94 33.68
C ASN A 89 6.08 0.06 32.45
N CYS A 90 4.87 -0.49 32.34
CA CYS A 90 4.43 -1.35 31.23
C CYS A 90 4.14 -0.57 29.93
N LEU A 91 3.62 0.65 30.06
CA LEU A 91 3.15 1.47 28.94
C LEU A 91 4.19 2.50 28.49
N SER A 92 5.14 2.89 29.35
CA SER A 92 6.18 3.85 28.98
C SER A 92 7.22 3.21 28.05
N TYR A 93 7.67 3.99 27.07
CA TYR A 93 8.80 3.64 26.22
C TYR A 93 10.08 4.28 26.78
N LYS A 94 11.08 3.46 27.11
CA LYS A 94 12.40 3.87 27.62
C LYS A 94 13.49 3.65 26.56
N GLY A 95 13.17 3.90 25.30
CA GLY A 95 14.10 3.73 24.19
C GLY A 95 15.35 4.62 24.29
N LYS A 96 16.44 4.16 23.67
CA LYS A 96 17.74 4.85 23.68
C LYS A 96 17.90 5.92 22.60
N ASP A 97 16.97 6.07 21.66
CA ASP A 97 17.23 6.81 20.43
C ASP A 97 16.22 7.91 20.06
N VAL A 98 16.78 8.91 19.40
CA VAL A 98 16.16 9.89 18.48
C VAL A 98 15.37 11.05 19.09
N GLN A 99 15.97 11.81 20.01
CA GLN A 99 15.84 13.27 19.84
C GLN A 99 17.01 13.75 18.99
N LEU A 100 16.72 14.18 17.77
CA LEU A 100 17.63 15.08 17.06
C LEU A 100 17.77 16.32 17.96
N LYS A 101 18.87 16.39 18.72
CA LYS A 101 19.14 17.55 19.62
C LYS A 101 19.00 18.87 18.88
N ASP A 102 19.34 18.87 17.58
CA ASP A 102 19.12 19.96 16.64
C ASP A 102 18.63 19.40 15.30
N LEU A 103 17.55 19.98 14.75
CA LEU A 103 17.08 19.70 13.39
C LEU A 103 18.14 20.12 12.36
N PRO A 104 18.43 19.31 11.33
CA PRO A 104 19.37 19.68 10.29
C PRO A 104 18.81 20.86 9.48
N LYS A 105 19.58 21.95 9.36
CA LYS A 105 19.19 23.12 8.55
C LYS A 105 19.13 22.82 7.05
N LYS A 106 19.86 21.81 6.59
CA LYS A 106 19.93 21.39 5.19
C LYS A 106 19.93 19.86 5.10
N VAL A 107 19.07 19.31 4.25
CA VAL A 107 18.91 17.87 4.02
C VAL A 107 19.09 17.54 2.54
N LEU A 108 19.87 16.49 2.27
CA LEU A 108 20.02 15.88 0.96
C LEU A 108 18.95 14.80 0.76
N ILE A 109 18.29 14.81 -0.39
CA ILE A 109 17.35 13.77 -0.82
C ILE A 109 17.97 13.10 -2.04
N ILE A 110 18.15 11.79 -1.98
CA ILE A 110 18.58 10.99 -3.13
C ILE A 110 17.33 10.50 -3.86
N GLY A 111 17.10 11.01 -5.07
CA GLY A 111 15.96 10.63 -5.91
C GLY A 111 16.08 9.22 -6.48
N SER A 112 15.16 8.84 -7.37
CA SER A 112 15.12 7.48 -7.93
C SER A 112 15.97 7.23 -9.18
N GLY A 113 16.39 8.28 -9.87
CA GLY A 113 17.03 8.14 -11.16
C GLY A 113 16.03 7.95 -12.30
N GLY A 114 16.50 7.31 -13.38
CA GLY A 114 15.64 6.98 -14.52
C GLY A 114 14.56 5.97 -14.15
N LEU A 115 13.41 6.01 -14.83
CA LEU A 115 12.36 5.01 -14.63
C LEU A 115 12.77 3.70 -15.28
N SER A 116 12.57 2.59 -14.56
CA SER A 116 12.74 1.23 -15.06
C SER A 116 11.57 0.36 -14.60
N ILE A 117 11.40 -0.81 -15.21
CA ILE A 117 10.45 -1.81 -14.69
C ILE A 117 10.81 -2.11 -13.24
N GLY A 118 9.83 -2.07 -12.35
CA GLY A 118 10.04 -2.24 -10.91
C GLY A 118 10.37 -0.95 -10.14
N GLN A 119 10.78 0.14 -10.80
CA GLN A 119 11.01 1.46 -10.18
C GLN A 119 10.47 2.59 -11.09
N ALA A 120 9.22 3.00 -10.88
CA ALA A 120 8.54 3.96 -11.75
C ALA A 120 8.30 5.32 -11.04
N GLY A 121 7.17 5.97 -11.33
CA GLY A 121 6.85 7.32 -10.85
C GLY A 121 6.49 7.42 -9.36
N GLU A 122 6.37 6.30 -8.65
CA GLU A 122 6.09 6.26 -7.20
C GLU A 122 7.10 7.10 -6.40
N PHE A 123 8.38 7.08 -6.79
CA PHE A 123 9.44 7.81 -6.11
C PHE A 123 9.49 9.30 -6.47
N ASP A 124 8.92 9.70 -7.61
CA ASP A 124 8.73 11.12 -7.93
C ASP A 124 7.68 11.75 -7.00
N TYR A 125 6.58 11.03 -6.77
CA TYR A 125 5.57 11.39 -5.78
C TYR A 125 6.18 11.44 -4.37
N SER A 126 6.86 10.37 -3.94
CA SER A 126 7.44 10.25 -2.61
C SER A 126 8.49 11.33 -2.31
N GLY A 127 9.44 11.55 -3.22
CA GLY A 127 10.44 12.61 -3.09
C GLY A 127 9.81 14.00 -3.03
N SER A 128 8.78 14.26 -3.83
CA SER A 128 8.02 15.53 -3.78
C SER A 128 7.32 15.76 -2.43
N GLN A 129 6.76 14.72 -1.81
CA GLN A 129 6.16 14.81 -0.47
C GLN A 129 7.23 15.07 0.61
N ALA A 130 8.40 14.45 0.51
CA ALA A 130 9.50 14.69 1.43
C ALA A 130 9.97 16.15 1.38
N ILE A 131 10.17 16.68 0.18
CA ILE A 131 10.53 18.09 -0.03
C ILE A 131 9.49 19.02 0.61
N LYS A 132 8.21 18.71 0.44
CA LYS A 132 7.11 19.47 1.04
C LYS A 132 7.17 19.43 2.57
N ALA A 133 7.36 18.26 3.17
CA ALA A 133 7.46 18.09 4.62
C ALA A 133 8.65 18.86 5.22
N LEU A 134 9.82 18.76 4.58
CA LEU A 134 11.05 19.46 4.97
C LEU A 134 10.89 20.98 4.90
N ARG A 135 10.28 21.48 3.82
CA ARG A 135 10.01 22.92 3.65
C ARG A 135 9.12 23.49 4.75
N GLU A 136 8.09 22.76 5.16
CA GLU A 136 7.20 23.19 6.25
C GLU A 136 7.92 23.25 7.60
N GLU A 137 9.00 22.49 7.79
CA GLU A 137 9.90 22.55 8.95
C GLU A 137 11.06 23.55 8.77
N ASN A 138 11.03 24.39 7.74
CA ASN A 138 12.08 25.35 7.38
C ASN A 138 13.47 24.70 7.14
N VAL A 139 13.48 23.46 6.66
CA VAL A 139 14.70 22.73 6.29
C VAL A 139 15.01 22.96 4.82
N GLN A 140 16.23 23.42 4.52
CA GLN A 140 16.71 23.59 3.15
C GLN A 140 16.89 22.23 2.47
N THR A 141 16.42 22.10 1.23
CA THR A 141 16.38 20.86 0.48
C THR A 141 17.37 20.86 -0.69
N VAL A 142 18.24 19.86 -0.72
CA VAL A 142 19.08 19.54 -1.88
C VAL A 142 18.59 18.22 -2.46
N LEU A 143 18.24 18.19 -3.73
CA LEU A 143 17.84 16.98 -4.44
C LEU A 143 18.93 16.59 -5.43
N ILE A 144 19.29 15.31 -5.47
CA ILE A 144 20.03 14.71 -6.59
C ILE A 144 19.13 13.74 -7.33
N ASN A 145 18.88 14.01 -8.61
CA ASN A 145 18.15 13.11 -9.50
C ASN A 145 18.50 13.41 -10.97
N PRO A 146 19.07 12.45 -11.73
CA PRO A 146 19.38 12.64 -13.14
C PRO A 146 18.14 12.72 -14.05
N ASN A 147 16.97 12.31 -13.57
CA ASN A 147 15.76 12.27 -14.40
C ASN A 147 15.07 13.62 -14.51
N ILE A 148 15.29 14.26 -15.65
CA ILE A 148 14.76 15.59 -16.03
C ILE A 148 13.24 15.65 -16.21
N ALA A 149 12.56 14.51 -16.36
CA ALA A 149 11.12 14.46 -16.64
C ALA A 149 10.26 14.46 -15.37
N THR A 150 10.89 14.47 -14.19
CA THR A 150 10.20 14.31 -12.91
C THR A 150 9.63 15.62 -12.37
N VAL A 151 8.47 15.55 -11.73
CA VAL A 151 7.87 16.69 -11.02
C VAL A 151 8.79 17.17 -9.90
N GLN A 152 9.48 16.26 -9.21
CA GLN A 152 10.37 16.59 -8.09
C GLN A 152 11.56 17.49 -8.48
N THR A 153 12.00 17.42 -9.74
CA THR A 153 13.09 18.27 -10.27
C THR A 153 12.60 19.61 -10.83
N SER A 154 11.29 19.89 -10.75
CA SER A 154 10.72 21.17 -11.20
C SER A 154 11.30 22.35 -10.42
N ARG A 155 11.55 23.44 -11.14
CA ARG A 155 12.05 24.70 -10.56
C ARG A 155 11.16 25.17 -9.39
N GLY A 156 11.79 25.44 -8.25
CA GLY A 156 11.12 25.95 -7.06
C GLY A 156 10.48 24.89 -6.17
N LEU A 157 10.57 23.59 -6.50
CA LEU A 157 10.14 22.54 -5.58
C LEU A 157 11.21 22.25 -4.53
N ALA A 158 12.40 21.82 -4.92
CA ALA A 158 13.58 21.80 -4.04
C ALA A 158 14.33 23.15 -4.12
N ASP A 159 15.13 23.48 -3.09
CA ASP A 159 15.93 24.70 -3.09
C ASP A 159 17.12 24.60 -4.05
N LYS A 160 17.69 23.40 -4.19
CA LYS A 160 18.73 23.11 -5.18
C LYS A 160 18.57 21.70 -5.75
N VAL A 161 18.75 21.57 -7.06
CA VAL A 161 18.65 20.31 -7.80
C VAL A 161 19.96 20.02 -8.53
N TYR A 162 20.45 18.79 -8.40
CA TYR A 162 21.59 18.26 -9.13
C TYR A 162 21.15 17.16 -10.10
N PHE A 163 21.34 17.40 -11.39
CA PHE A 163 21.12 16.40 -12.44
C PHE A 163 22.40 15.57 -12.62
N LEU A 164 22.72 14.74 -11.64
CA LEU A 164 23.91 13.89 -11.61
C LEU A 164 23.54 12.41 -11.45
N PRO A 165 24.36 11.48 -11.96
CA PRO A 165 24.16 10.05 -11.73
C PRO A 165 24.12 9.70 -10.24
N LEU A 166 23.28 8.73 -9.88
CA LEU A 166 23.12 8.24 -8.50
C LEU A 166 24.16 7.17 -8.18
N ILE A 167 25.44 7.54 -8.22
CA ILE A 167 26.56 6.68 -7.83
C ILE A 167 27.37 7.35 -6.70
N PRO A 168 28.05 6.58 -5.84
CA PRO A 168 28.69 7.09 -4.63
C PRO A 168 29.63 8.28 -4.88
N GLU A 169 30.41 8.25 -5.96
CA GLU A 169 31.37 9.30 -6.30
C GLU A 169 30.72 10.67 -6.49
N TYR A 170 29.63 10.75 -7.27
CA TYR A 170 28.92 12.02 -7.51
C TYR A 170 28.11 12.45 -6.28
N VAL A 171 27.50 11.51 -5.56
CA VAL A 171 26.77 11.83 -4.33
C VAL A 171 27.72 12.37 -3.26
N GLU A 172 28.92 11.79 -3.09
CA GLU A 172 29.95 12.32 -2.19
C GLU A 172 30.36 13.74 -2.60
N GLN A 173 30.52 14.03 -3.89
CA GLN A 173 30.84 15.38 -4.35
C GLN A 173 29.76 16.40 -3.96
N VAL A 174 28.48 16.02 -4.08
CA VAL A 174 27.36 16.86 -3.62
C VAL A 174 27.39 17.03 -2.10
N ILE A 175 27.61 15.97 -1.33
CA ILE A 175 27.74 16.04 0.14
C ILE A 175 28.90 16.98 0.53
N ARG A 176 30.05 16.86 -0.15
CA ARG A 176 31.23 17.69 0.08
C ARG A 176 30.97 19.17 -0.21
N SER A 177 30.25 19.46 -1.29
CA SER A 177 29.93 20.83 -1.74
C SER A 177 28.84 21.47 -0.88
N GLU A 178 27.75 20.74 -0.61
CA GLU A 178 26.56 21.29 0.04
C GLU A 178 26.60 21.22 1.56
N ARG A 179 27.42 20.31 2.12
CA ARG A 179 27.52 20.03 3.56
C ARG A 179 26.14 19.85 4.23
N PRO A 180 25.28 18.94 3.73
CA PRO A 180 23.98 18.68 4.33
C PRO A 180 24.16 18.05 5.73
N GLY A 181 23.39 18.52 6.70
CA GLY A 181 23.39 17.96 8.07
C GLY A 181 22.66 16.63 8.16
N GLY A 182 21.80 16.31 7.19
CA GLY A 182 21.15 15.02 7.08
C GLY A 182 20.88 14.55 5.65
N VAL A 183 20.59 13.27 5.48
CA VAL A 183 20.27 12.63 4.20
C VAL A 183 19.05 11.71 4.33
N LEU A 184 18.17 11.73 3.34
CA LEU A 184 17.05 10.81 3.20
C LEU A 184 17.36 9.79 2.09
N LEU A 185 17.40 8.51 2.46
CA LEU A 185 17.73 7.39 1.56
C LEU A 185 16.51 6.56 1.15
N THR A 186 15.44 6.60 1.94
CA THR A 186 14.25 5.73 1.81
C THR A 186 13.19 6.23 0.83
N PHE A 187 13.47 7.27 0.05
CA PHE A 187 12.51 7.95 -0.84
C PHE A 187 12.80 7.74 -2.33
N GLY A 188 13.99 7.23 -2.69
CA GLY A 188 14.45 7.07 -4.07
C GLY A 188 14.51 5.61 -4.55
N GLY A 189 13.81 4.70 -3.89
CA GLY A 189 13.82 3.28 -4.25
C GLY A 189 15.19 2.61 -4.09
N GLN A 190 15.39 1.49 -4.78
CA GLN A 190 16.58 0.65 -4.61
C GLN A 190 17.88 1.37 -4.99
N THR A 191 17.85 2.23 -6.01
CA THR A 191 19.02 2.96 -6.49
C THR A 191 19.58 3.89 -5.41
N ALA A 192 18.71 4.66 -4.76
CA ALA A 192 19.09 5.54 -3.66
C ALA A 192 19.59 4.77 -2.45
N LEU A 193 18.90 3.67 -2.11
CA LEU A 193 19.22 2.80 -0.99
C LEU A 193 20.60 2.16 -1.15
N ASN A 194 20.86 1.52 -2.28
CA ASN A 194 22.16 0.90 -2.58
C ASN A 194 23.29 1.94 -2.57
N CYS A 195 23.06 3.10 -3.18
CA CYS A 195 24.05 4.19 -3.15
C CYS A 195 24.33 4.64 -1.71
N GLY A 196 23.30 4.75 -0.86
CA GLY A 196 23.45 5.06 0.56
C GLY A 196 24.27 4.02 1.32
N VAL A 197 24.00 2.74 1.11
CA VAL A 197 24.76 1.63 1.71
C VAL A 197 26.24 1.69 1.34
N GLU A 198 26.57 1.92 0.07
CA GLU A 198 27.97 2.03 -0.36
C GLU A 198 28.67 3.29 0.21
N LEU A 199 27.96 4.41 0.34
CA LEU A 199 28.48 5.62 0.97
C LEU A 199 28.78 5.43 2.47
N GLU A 200 27.94 4.67 3.17
CA GLU A 200 28.17 4.33 4.58
C GLU A 200 29.35 3.38 4.74
N LYS A 201 29.47 2.35 3.89
CA LYS A 201 30.65 1.46 3.87
C LYS A 201 31.94 2.22 3.59
N ALA A 202 31.88 3.23 2.73
CA ALA A 202 33.00 4.14 2.46
C ALA A 202 33.21 5.22 3.55
N ASN A 203 32.43 5.18 4.63
CA ASN A 203 32.46 6.09 5.77
C ASN A 203 32.27 7.58 5.38
N VAL A 204 31.56 7.84 4.28
CA VAL A 204 31.35 9.19 3.73
C VAL A 204 30.46 10.01 4.66
N PHE A 205 29.39 9.42 5.19
CA PHE A 205 28.45 10.12 6.06
C PHE A 205 29.12 10.63 7.34
N ALA A 206 29.91 9.81 8.02
CA ALA A 206 30.68 10.22 9.19
C ALA A 206 31.77 11.26 8.84
N LYS A 207 32.50 11.05 7.73
CA LYS A 207 33.55 11.97 7.24
C LYS A 207 33.06 13.41 7.06
N TYR A 208 31.81 13.60 6.63
CA TYR A 208 31.23 14.93 6.39
C TYR A 208 30.20 15.35 7.45
N GLY A 209 29.96 14.54 8.49
CA GLY A 209 28.96 14.83 9.53
C GLY A 209 27.52 14.84 9.01
N CYS A 210 27.22 14.07 7.97
CA CYS A 210 25.90 13.99 7.37
C CYS A 210 25.13 12.81 7.99
N LYS A 211 24.06 13.09 8.73
CA LYS A 211 23.30 12.04 9.43
C LYS A 211 22.26 11.39 8.54
N ILE A 212 22.14 10.07 8.60
CA ILE A 212 21.03 9.36 7.96
C ILE A 212 19.76 9.63 8.78
N LEU A 213 18.70 10.11 8.12
CA LEU A 213 17.44 10.48 8.75
C LEU A 213 16.38 9.39 8.51
N GLY A 214 15.55 9.14 9.53
CA GLY A 214 14.55 8.07 9.50
C GLY A 214 15.16 6.72 9.86
N THR A 215 14.82 5.68 9.11
CA THR A 215 15.27 4.31 9.35
C THR A 215 16.80 4.21 9.40
N PRO A 216 17.37 3.62 10.46
CA PRO A 216 18.81 3.38 10.54
C PRO A 216 19.31 2.54 9.38
N ILE A 217 20.49 2.85 8.87
CA ILE A 217 21.07 2.11 7.74
C ILE A 217 21.35 0.64 8.05
N GLN A 218 21.61 0.33 9.33
CA GLN A 218 21.75 -1.04 9.78
C GLN A 218 20.45 -1.83 9.56
N SER A 219 19.29 -1.26 9.92
CA SER A 219 17.98 -1.85 9.68
C SER A 219 17.71 -2.07 8.19
N ILE A 220 18.16 -1.14 7.35
CA ILE A 220 18.07 -1.27 5.88
C ILE A 220 18.91 -2.48 5.41
N ILE A 221 20.16 -2.59 5.85
CA ILE A 221 21.04 -3.71 5.48
C ILE A 221 20.45 -5.05 5.95
N GLU A 222 19.94 -5.09 7.19
CA GLU A 222 19.36 -6.30 7.79
C GLU A 222 18.08 -6.77 7.10
N THR A 223 17.31 -5.87 6.48
CA THR A 223 16.08 -6.21 5.75
C THR A 223 16.33 -6.59 4.30
N GLU A 224 17.41 -6.10 3.67
CA GLU A 224 17.76 -6.40 2.29
C GLU A 224 18.56 -7.71 2.13
N ASP A 225 19.38 -8.09 3.14
CA ASP A 225 20.09 -9.37 3.13
C ASP A 225 19.20 -10.50 3.66
N ARG A 226 18.84 -11.45 2.78
CA ARG A 226 17.91 -12.55 3.12
C ARG A 226 18.37 -13.41 4.29
N LYS A 227 19.67 -13.61 4.48
CA LYS A 227 20.19 -14.46 5.57
C LYS A 227 20.08 -13.71 6.89
N ILE A 228 20.52 -12.45 6.91
CA ILE A 228 20.44 -11.60 8.10
C ILE A 228 18.97 -11.38 8.48
N PHE A 229 18.11 -11.13 7.49
CA PHE A 229 16.67 -11.01 7.68
C PHE A 229 16.07 -12.25 8.36
N ALA A 230 16.37 -13.44 7.85
CA ALA A 230 15.91 -14.70 8.45
C ALA A 230 16.39 -14.87 9.90
N GLU A 231 17.65 -14.55 10.18
CA GLU A 231 18.22 -14.58 11.54
C GLU A 231 17.47 -13.61 12.47
N LYS A 232 17.25 -12.37 12.03
CA LYS A 232 16.53 -11.34 12.78
C LYS A 232 15.07 -11.67 13.06
N ILE A 233 14.38 -12.25 12.09
CA ILE A 233 12.99 -12.72 12.26
C ILE A 233 12.93 -13.87 13.27
N ASN A 234 13.88 -14.81 13.22
CA ASN A 234 13.93 -15.92 14.18
C ASN A 234 14.23 -15.47 15.63
N GLU A 235 14.96 -14.37 15.84
CA GLU A 235 15.23 -13.81 17.18
C GLU A 235 13.95 -13.48 17.97
N ILE A 236 12.86 -13.13 17.28
CA ILE A 236 11.56 -12.82 17.89
C ILE A 236 10.55 -13.98 17.79
N GLY A 237 10.99 -15.17 17.38
CA GLY A 237 10.15 -16.36 17.27
C GLY A 237 9.25 -16.38 16.03
N GLU A 238 9.43 -15.42 15.11
CA GLU A 238 8.71 -15.33 13.85
C GLU A 238 9.36 -16.19 12.77
N LYS A 239 8.65 -16.45 11.67
CA LYS A 239 9.10 -17.40 10.63
C LYS A 239 9.17 -16.75 9.25
N VAL A 240 10.31 -16.92 8.59
CA VAL A 240 10.45 -16.76 7.14
C VAL A 240 10.22 -18.09 6.42
N ALA A 241 9.91 -18.03 5.13
CA ALA A 241 9.78 -19.23 4.31
C ALA A 241 11.07 -20.09 4.41
N PRO A 242 10.98 -21.38 4.82
CA PRO A 242 12.15 -22.23 4.95
C PRO A 242 12.89 -22.36 3.63
N SER A 243 14.20 -22.14 3.65
CA SER A 243 15.06 -22.27 2.47
C SER A 243 16.42 -22.85 2.84
N ALA A 244 17.07 -23.49 1.88
CA ALA A 244 18.42 -24.04 2.04
C ALA A 244 19.22 -23.86 0.74
N ALA A 245 20.43 -23.32 0.86
CA ALA A 245 21.42 -23.38 -0.21
C ALA A 245 22.13 -24.74 -0.16
N VAL A 246 22.16 -25.42 -1.30
CA VAL A 246 22.70 -26.77 -1.46
C VAL A 246 23.62 -26.81 -2.68
N TYR A 247 24.62 -27.69 -2.65
CA TYR A 247 25.67 -27.77 -3.67
C TYR A 247 25.72 -29.14 -4.37
N SER A 248 24.86 -30.06 -3.96
CA SER A 248 24.75 -31.39 -4.56
C SER A 248 23.30 -31.85 -4.64
N VAL A 249 23.01 -32.81 -5.54
CA VAL A 249 21.68 -33.42 -5.65
C VAL A 249 21.28 -34.08 -4.32
N GLN A 250 22.23 -34.71 -3.62
CA GLN A 250 21.97 -35.36 -2.35
C GLN A 250 21.57 -34.35 -1.27
N GLU A 251 22.32 -33.24 -1.14
CA GLU A 251 21.96 -32.14 -0.23
C GLU A 251 20.59 -31.54 -0.57
N ALA A 252 20.24 -31.41 -1.85
CA ALA A 252 18.92 -30.94 -2.27
C ALA A 252 17.79 -31.85 -1.77
N LEU A 253 17.96 -33.17 -1.88
CA LEU A 253 16.98 -34.14 -1.40
C LEU A 253 16.86 -34.12 0.13
N GLU A 254 17.99 -34.04 0.85
CA GLU A 254 18.02 -33.94 2.31
C GLU A 254 17.40 -32.62 2.82
N ALA A 255 17.67 -31.52 2.13
CA ALA A 255 17.04 -30.23 2.43
C ALA A 255 15.53 -30.28 2.22
N ALA A 256 15.06 -30.88 1.12
CA ALA A 256 13.64 -31.01 0.84
C ALA A 256 12.92 -31.98 1.79
N GLU A 257 13.59 -33.01 2.33
CA GLU A 257 13.03 -33.86 3.39
C GLU A 257 12.81 -33.07 4.69
N LYS A 258 13.70 -32.11 5.01
CA LYS A 258 13.55 -31.22 6.17
C LYS A 258 12.51 -30.11 5.95
N ILE A 259 12.51 -29.49 4.78
CA ILE A 259 11.59 -28.39 4.40
C ILE A 259 10.17 -28.93 4.14
N GLY A 260 10.07 -30.16 3.64
CA GLY A 260 8.82 -30.82 3.25
C GLY A 260 8.31 -30.36 1.88
N TYR A 261 7.93 -31.32 1.05
CA TYR A 261 7.34 -31.07 -0.27
C TYR A 261 5.96 -30.37 -0.20
N PRO A 262 5.54 -29.66 -1.25
CA PRO A 262 6.33 -29.30 -2.44
C PRO A 262 7.42 -28.26 -2.14
N VAL A 263 8.51 -28.30 -2.90
CA VAL A 263 9.63 -27.36 -2.84
C VAL A 263 9.87 -26.70 -4.20
N MET A 264 10.44 -25.51 -4.19
CA MET A 264 10.93 -24.83 -5.39
C MET A 264 12.45 -24.92 -5.41
N ALA A 265 13.00 -25.50 -6.48
CA ALA A 265 14.43 -25.51 -6.74
C ALA A 265 14.79 -24.34 -7.64
N ARG A 266 15.80 -23.54 -7.29
CA ARG A 266 16.29 -22.41 -8.08
C ARG A 266 17.81 -22.44 -8.20
N ALA A 267 18.34 -22.46 -9.41
CA ALA A 267 19.77 -22.30 -9.63
C ALA A 267 20.23 -20.92 -9.13
N ALA A 268 21.33 -20.87 -8.37
CA ALA A 268 21.90 -19.60 -7.96
C ALA A 268 22.52 -18.88 -9.17
N PHE A 269 22.48 -17.54 -9.15
CA PHE A 269 23.06 -16.67 -10.18
C PHE A 269 22.52 -16.88 -11.61
N SER A 270 21.38 -17.57 -11.81
CA SER A 270 20.73 -17.68 -13.12
C SER A 270 19.67 -16.58 -13.31
N LEU A 271 19.74 -15.89 -14.45
CA LEU A 271 18.73 -14.91 -14.87
C LEU A 271 17.56 -15.65 -15.55
N GLY A 272 16.33 -15.25 -15.25
CA GLY A 272 15.13 -15.71 -15.97
C GLY A 272 14.64 -17.12 -15.62
N GLY A 273 15.01 -17.68 -14.46
CA GLY A 273 14.49 -18.97 -14.00
C GLY A 273 15.07 -20.19 -14.73
N LEU A 274 16.17 -20.03 -15.46
CA LEU A 274 16.87 -21.13 -16.11
C LEU A 274 17.30 -22.16 -15.03
N GLY A 275 16.81 -23.40 -15.14
CA GLY A 275 17.05 -24.46 -14.16
C GLY A 275 16.23 -24.35 -12.86
N SER A 276 15.21 -23.48 -12.81
CA SER A 276 14.26 -23.43 -11.69
C SER A 276 13.01 -24.26 -11.97
N GLY A 277 12.43 -24.86 -10.94
CA GLY A 277 11.22 -25.66 -11.07
C GLY A 277 10.64 -26.11 -9.74
N PHE A 278 9.37 -26.49 -9.75
CA PHE A 278 8.69 -27.04 -8.58
C PHE A 278 8.84 -28.56 -8.56
N ALA A 279 9.19 -29.09 -7.39
CA ALA A 279 9.18 -30.51 -7.12
C ALA A 279 8.11 -30.81 -6.07
N TYR A 280 7.24 -31.76 -6.36
CA TYR A 280 6.21 -32.27 -5.45
C TYR A 280 6.64 -33.57 -4.76
N ASN A 281 7.73 -34.17 -5.23
CA ASN A 281 8.31 -35.40 -4.69
C ASN A 281 9.82 -35.48 -4.98
N LYS A 282 10.44 -36.51 -4.41
CA LYS A 282 11.88 -36.77 -4.46
C LYS A 282 12.39 -36.97 -5.88
N GLU A 283 11.64 -37.67 -6.72
CA GLU A 283 12.01 -37.99 -8.10
C GLU A 283 12.07 -36.72 -8.97
N GLN A 284 11.06 -35.85 -8.84
CA GLN A 284 11.01 -34.57 -9.54
C GLN A 284 12.14 -33.65 -9.09
N LEU A 285 12.42 -33.58 -7.78
CA LEU A 285 13.52 -32.75 -7.28
C LEU A 285 14.87 -33.25 -7.77
N LYS A 286 15.08 -34.56 -7.78
CA LYS A 286 16.31 -35.15 -8.30
C LYS A 286 16.54 -34.76 -9.75
N SER A 287 15.51 -34.83 -10.59
CA SER A 287 15.58 -34.44 -12.00
C SER A 287 15.93 -32.96 -12.16
N LEU A 288 15.22 -32.09 -11.43
CA LEU A 288 15.46 -30.64 -11.45
C LEU A 288 16.85 -30.28 -10.93
N ALA A 289 17.28 -30.86 -9.81
CA ALA A 289 18.59 -30.59 -9.23
C ALA A 289 19.74 -31.03 -10.15
N MET A 290 19.61 -32.18 -10.84
CA MET A 290 20.60 -32.61 -11.84
C MET A 290 20.71 -31.64 -13.01
N GLN A 291 19.58 -31.16 -13.53
CA GLN A 291 19.56 -30.17 -14.61
C GLN A 291 20.13 -28.82 -14.16
N ALA A 292 19.75 -28.36 -12.97
CA ALA A 292 20.15 -27.07 -12.44
C ALA A 292 21.64 -27.03 -12.07
N LEU A 293 22.15 -28.08 -11.41
CA LEU A 293 23.56 -28.17 -11.01
C LEU A 293 24.52 -28.43 -12.18
N ALA A 294 24.00 -28.83 -13.35
CA ALA A 294 24.79 -28.87 -14.59
C ALA A 294 25.15 -27.47 -15.11
N HIS A 295 24.43 -26.44 -14.68
CA HIS A 295 24.57 -25.06 -15.17
C HIS A 295 24.88 -24.05 -14.05
N SER A 296 24.83 -24.45 -12.78
CA SER A 296 25.18 -23.61 -11.62
C SER A 296 25.81 -24.44 -10.50
N ASN A 297 26.76 -23.86 -9.78
CA ASN A 297 27.45 -24.55 -8.69
C ASN A 297 26.64 -24.59 -7.39
N GLN A 298 25.50 -23.90 -7.33
CA GLN A 298 24.66 -23.80 -6.14
C GLN A 298 23.19 -23.83 -6.56
N LEU A 299 22.38 -24.52 -5.76
CA LEU A 299 20.94 -24.62 -5.90
C LEU A 299 20.30 -24.12 -4.60
N ILE A 300 19.19 -23.41 -4.68
CA ILE A 300 18.39 -23.00 -3.53
C ILE A 300 17.11 -23.82 -3.53
N ILE A 301 16.84 -24.52 -2.43
CA ILE A 301 15.59 -25.25 -2.19
C ILE A 301 14.75 -24.42 -1.23
N ASP A 302 13.63 -23.91 -1.71
CA ASP A 302 12.65 -23.18 -0.90
C ASP A 302 11.39 -24.01 -0.66
N LYS A 303 10.72 -23.77 0.46
CA LYS A 303 9.34 -24.23 0.63
C LYS A 303 8.47 -23.66 -0.49
N SER A 304 7.75 -24.52 -1.22
CA SER A 304 6.78 -24.03 -2.19
C SER A 304 5.54 -23.56 -1.44
N LEU A 305 5.29 -22.26 -1.53
CA LEU A 305 4.11 -21.58 -1.01
C LEU A 305 3.14 -21.22 -2.16
N LYS A 306 3.30 -21.85 -3.35
CA LYS A 306 2.46 -21.59 -4.54
C LYS A 306 0.99 -21.84 -4.19
N GLY A 307 0.14 -20.86 -4.49
CA GLY A 307 -1.30 -20.94 -4.20
C GLY A 307 -1.70 -20.46 -2.81
N TRP A 308 -0.75 -20.05 -1.95
CA TRP A 308 -1.07 -19.38 -0.69
C TRP A 308 -1.55 -17.95 -0.97
N LYS A 309 -2.34 -17.40 -0.03
CA LYS A 309 -2.77 -16.00 -0.08
C LYS A 309 -1.56 -15.12 0.14
N GLU A 310 -1.39 -14.10 -0.68
CA GLU A 310 -0.34 -13.09 -0.49
C GLU A 310 -0.99 -11.81 0.04
N VAL A 311 -0.52 -11.37 1.20
CA VAL A 311 -1.08 -10.24 1.95
C VAL A 311 0.06 -9.30 2.31
N GLU A 312 -0.16 -7.99 2.20
CA GLU A 312 0.85 -6.98 2.55
C GLU A 312 0.27 -5.90 3.47
N TYR A 313 1.13 -5.35 4.32
CA TYR A 313 0.80 -4.28 5.26
C TYR A 313 1.78 -3.12 5.12
N GLU A 314 1.23 -1.91 5.13
CA GLU A 314 1.97 -0.66 5.19
C GLU A 314 2.02 -0.18 6.63
N VAL A 315 3.21 -0.20 7.21
CA VAL A 315 3.43 0.07 8.63
C VAL A 315 4.17 1.38 8.78
N VAL A 316 3.74 2.19 9.76
CA VAL A 316 4.40 3.45 10.10
C VAL A 316 4.80 3.43 11.56
N ARG A 317 6.07 3.74 11.83
CA ARG A 317 6.62 3.80 13.18
C ARG A 317 7.37 5.10 13.43
N ASP A 318 7.07 5.77 14.54
CA ASP A 318 7.81 6.96 14.97
C ASP A 318 8.95 6.63 15.95
N ALA A 319 9.77 7.64 16.24
CA ALA A 319 10.87 7.56 17.21
C ALA A 319 10.41 7.29 18.66
N PHE A 320 9.12 7.49 18.96
CA PHE A 320 8.52 7.27 20.28
C PHE A 320 7.88 5.88 20.39
N ASP A 321 8.12 5.04 19.38
CA ASP A 321 7.69 3.66 19.26
C ASP A 321 6.15 3.49 19.13
N ASN A 322 5.46 4.59 18.77
CA ASN A 322 4.11 4.51 18.24
C ASN A 322 4.19 3.84 16.86
N CYS A 323 3.43 2.77 16.66
CA CYS A 323 3.50 1.93 15.47
C CYS A 323 2.08 1.55 15.06
N ILE A 324 1.72 1.82 13.82
CA ILE A 324 0.36 1.64 13.27
C ILE A 324 0.43 0.97 11.90
N THR A 325 -0.63 0.27 11.50
CA THR A 325 -0.78 -0.25 10.15
C THR A 325 -1.76 0.61 9.35
N VAL A 326 -1.24 1.37 8.38
CA VAL A 326 -2.01 2.38 7.62
C VAL A 326 -2.85 1.76 6.51
N CYS A 327 -2.40 0.66 5.92
CA CYS A 327 -3.14 -0.02 4.87
C CYS A 327 -2.78 -1.49 4.88
N ASN A 328 -3.75 -2.33 4.58
CA ASN A 328 -3.54 -3.73 4.29
C ASN A 328 -4.08 -4.02 2.88
N MET A 329 -3.40 -4.91 2.17
CA MET A 329 -3.72 -5.24 0.79
C MET A 329 -3.68 -6.75 0.61
N GLU A 330 -4.58 -7.27 -0.21
CA GLU A 330 -4.67 -8.69 -0.54
C GLU A 330 -4.51 -8.87 -2.06
N ASN A 331 -3.60 -9.76 -2.45
CA ASN A 331 -3.47 -10.13 -3.85
C ASN A 331 -4.62 -11.06 -4.25
N VAL A 332 -5.32 -10.71 -5.33
CA VAL A 332 -6.30 -11.60 -5.97
C VAL A 332 -5.58 -12.78 -6.61
N ASP A 333 -4.45 -12.50 -7.25
CA ASP A 333 -3.54 -13.51 -7.74
C ASP A 333 -2.78 -14.16 -6.57
N PRO A 334 -2.67 -15.49 -6.51
CA PRO A 334 -1.99 -16.17 -5.41
C PRO A 334 -0.47 -16.03 -5.51
N LEU A 335 0.21 -16.39 -4.41
CA LEU A 335 1.68 -16.36 -4.35
C LEU A 335 2.31 -17.18 -5.48
N GLY A 336 3.34 -16.59 -6.09
CA GLY A 336 4.03 -17.06 -7.29
C GLY A 336 3.99 -16.03 -8.42
N ILE A 337 3.08 -15.06 -8.33
CA ILE A 337 3.01 -13.85 -9.15
C ILE A 337 3.42 -12.69 -8.25
N HIS A 338 4.43 -11.89 -8.66
CA HIS A 338 4.92 -10.78 -7.84
C HIS A 338 3.79 -9.77 -7.58
N THR A 339 3.68 -9.21 -6.37
CA THR A 339 2.76 -8.10 -6.02
C THR A 339 2.61 -7.00 -7.10
N GLY A 340 3.71 -6.57 -7.72
CA GLY A 340 3.70 -5.61 -8.83
C GLY A 340 3.01 -6.11 -10.11
N GLU A 341 3.02 -7.42 -10.37
CA GLU A 341 2.30 -8.13 -11.44
C GLU A 341 0.91 -8.61 -11.04
N SER A 342 0.57 -8.61 -9.75
CA SER A 342 -0.70 -9.11 -9.26
C SER A 342 -1.80 -8.05 -9.36
N ILE A 343 -3.04 -8.52 -9.51
CA ILE A 343 -4.22 -7.74 -9.16
C ILE A 343 -4.31 -7.68 -7.64
N VAL A 344 -4.49 -6.49 -7.09
CA VAL A 344 -4.45 -6.25 -5.64
C VAL A 344 -5.71 -5.51 -5.20
N VAL A 345 -6.27 -5.87 -4.04
CA VAL A 345 -7.41 -5.16 -3.44
C VAL A 345 -7.05 -4.55 -2.10
N ALA A 346 -7.65 -3.40 -1.79
CA ALA A 346 -7.56 -2.75 -0.48
C ALA A 346 -8.97 -2.34 0.00
N PRO A 347 -9.35 -2.61 1.26
CA PRO A 347 -8.66 -3.50 2.20
C PRO A 347 -8.75 -4.98 1.77
N SER A 348 -8.08 -5.89 2.50
CA SER A 348 -8.30 -7.34 2.32
C SER A 348 -9.78 -7.73 2.47
N GLN A 349 -10.20 -8.77 1.75
CA GLN A 349 -11.61 -9.19 1.64
C GLN A 349 -11.85 -10.58 2.20
N THR A 350 -10.82 -11.44 2.24
CA THR A 350 -11.00 -12.87 2.57
C THR A 350 -10.31 -13.30 3.87
N LEU A 351 -9.84 -12.33 4.68
CA LEU A 351 -9.27 -12.59 6.00
C LEU A 351 -10.37 -12.53 7.06
N SER A 352 -10.34 -13.48 7.99
CA SER A 352 -11.05 -13.38 9.26
C SER A 352 -10.41 -12.32 10.16
N ASN A 353 -11.15 -11.87 11.18
CA ASN A 353 -10.61 -10.93 12.17
C ASN A 353 -9.33 -11.47 12.84
N ARG A 354 -9.26 -12.77 13.07
CA ARG A 354 -8.12 -13.43 13.72
C ARG A 354 -6.90 -13.45 12.81
N GLU A 355 -7.06 -13.84 11.54
CA GLU A 355 -5.96 -13.78 10.56
C GLU A 355 -5.48 -12.35 10.35
N TYR A 356 -6.40 -11.38 10.24
CA TYR A 356 -6.05 -9.97 10.11
C TYR A 356 -5.21 -9.47 11.28
N ASN A 357 -5.69 -9.63 12.51
CA ASN A 357 -5.00 -9.10 13.69
C ASN A 357 -3.71 -9.87 14.02
N MET A 358 -3.67 -11.18 13.77
CA MET A 358 -2.42 -11.96 13.85
C MET A 358 -1.33 -11.36 12.95
N LEU A 359 -1.64 -11.15 11.66
CA LEU A 359 -0.68 -10.58 10.72
C LEU A 359 -0.33 -9.12 11.06
N ARG A 360 -1.32 -8.32 11.49
CA ARG A 360 -1.12 -6.93 11.95
C ARG A 360 -0.19 -6.86 13.17
N THR A 361 -0.43 -7.67 14.20
CA THR A 361 0.38 -7.74 15.41
C THR A 361 1.81 -8.16 15.07
N THR A 362 1.97 -9.17 14.22
CA THR A 362 3.29 -9.58 13.72
C THR A 362 3.98 -8.47 12.95
N ALA A 363 3.27 -7.73 12.08
CA ALA A 363 3.83 -6.59 11.36
C ALA A 363 4.42 -5.56 12.34
N ILE A 364 3.63 -5.16 13.33
CA ILE A 364 4.07 -4.20 14.35
C ILE A 364 5.29 -4.73 15.11
N ASN A 365 5.30 -6.00 15.52
CA ASN A 365 6.41 -6.60 16.27
C ASN A 365 7.70 -6.66 15.45
N VAL A 366 7.62 -7.10 14.19
CA VAL A 366 8.74 -7.17 13.25
C VAL A 366 9.34 -5.79 13.02
N ILE A 367 8.50 -4.79 12.73
CA ILE A 367 8.96 -3.43 12.42
C ILE A 367 9.58 -2.73 13.64
N ARG A 368 9.05 -3.01 14.85
CA ARG A 368 9.69 -2.59 16.10
C ARG A 368 11.06 -3.25 16.31
N HIS A 369 11.17 -4.54 16.02
CA HIS A 369 12.42 -5.31 16.17
C HIS A 369 13.53 -4.78 15.26
N PHE A 370 13.22 -4.49 14.00
CA PHE A 370 14.16 -3.86 13.07
C PHE A 370 14.45 -2.39 13.41
N GLY A 371 13.71 -1.75 14.32
CA GLY A 371 13.95 -0.37 14.72
C GLY A 371 13.66 0.65 13.62
N VAL A 372 12.72 0.34 12.71
CA VAL A 372 12.31 1.23 11.61
C VAL A 372 11.76 2.55 12.16
N VAL A 373 12.11 3.68 11.53
CA VAL A 373 11.57 5.00 11.85
C VAL A 373 11.17 5.68 10.55
N GLY A 374 9.86 5.78 10.31
CA GLY A 374 9.30 6.17 9.02
C GLY A 374 8.23 5.16 8.59
N GLU A 375 8.27 4.78 7.33
CA GLU A 375 7.35 3.82 6.72
C GLU A 375 8.12 2.58 6.22
N CYS A 376 7.41 1.46 6.18
CA CYS A 376 7.86 0.23 5.54
C CYS A 376 6.67 -0.65 5.10
N ASN A 377 6.93 -1.51 4.13
CA ASN A 377 6.02 -2.55 3.66
C ASN A 377 6.48 -3.92 4.16
N ILE A 378 5.55 -4.76 4.62
CA ILE A 378 5.81 -6.17 4.98
C ILE A 378 4.85 -7.08 4.21
N GLN A 379 5.36 -8.21 3.71
CA GLN A 379 4.60 -9.17 2.91
C GLN A 379 4.54 -10.54 3.58
N TYR A 380 3.39 -11.20 3.47
CA TYR A 380 3.09 -12.50 4.04
C TYR A 380 2.58 -13.46 2.97
N ALA A 381 2.93 -14.73 3.14
CA ALA A 381 2.16 -15.83 2.56
C ALA A 381 1.34 -16.48 3.67
N LEU A 382 0.01 -16.43 3.55
CA LEU A 382 -0.95 -17.04 4.48
C LEU A 382 -1.57 -18.30 3.87
N ASN A 383 -1.58 -19.39 4.63
CA ASN A 383 -2.19 -20.64 4.21
C ASN A 383 -3.70 -20.46 4.04
N PRO A 384 -4.32 -20.84 2.91
CA PRO A 384 -5.75 -20.68 2.69
C PRO A 384 -6.62 -21.63 3.54
N HIS A 385 -6.01 -22.54 4.30
CA HIS A 385 -6.69 -23.59 5.07
C HIS A 385 -6.34 -23.60 6.56
N SER A 386 -5.45 -22.71 7.02
CA SER A 386 -5.02 -22.62 8.41
C SER A 386 -4.44 -21.23 8.72
N GLU A 387 -4.18 -20.96 9.99
CA GLU A 387 -3.50 -19.73 10.44
C GLU A 387 -1.97 -19.79 10.25
N GLU A 388 -1.45 -20.80 9.53
CA GLU A 388 -0.03 -20.87 9.23
C GLU A 388 0.34 -19.79 8.22
N TYR A 389 1.36 -18.99 8.54
CA TYR A 389 1.90 -18.00 7.62
C TYR A 389 3.44 -17.97 7.67
N TYR A 390 4.01 -17.36 6.64
CA TYR A 390 5.43 -17.04 6.57
C TYR A 390 5.60 -15.58 6.15
N ILE A 391 6.58 -14.90 6.76
CA ILE A 391 7.04 -13.59 6.32
C ILE A 391 7.89 -13.77 5.07
N ILE A 392 7.56 -13.04 4.01
CA ILE A 392 8.24 -13.13 2.72
C ILE A 392 9.38 -12.12 2.66
N GLU A 393 9.09 -10.85 2.92
CA GLU A 393 10.07 -9.76 2.92
C GLU A 393 9.56 -8.55 3.70
N VAL A 394 10.50 -7.68 4.07
CA VAL A 394 10.24 -6.32 4.59
C VAL A 394 11.01 -5.34 3.74
N ASN A 395 10.29 -4.37 3.18
CA ASN A 395 10.88 -3.25 2.46
C ASN A 395 10.94 -2.03 3.39
N ALA A 396 12.11 -1.75 3.97
CA ALA A 396 12.33 -0.64 4.91
C ALA A 396 12.47 0.74 4.22
N ARG A 397 11.65 0.97 3.19
CA ARG A 397 11.62 2.17 2.36
C ARG A 397 10.25 2.33 1.70
N LEU A 398 10.00 3.54 1.20
CA LEU A 398 8.85 3.76 0.34
C LEU A 398 8.95 2.86 -0.90
N SER A 399 7.78 2.46 -1.37
CA SER A 399 7.58 1.43 -2.38
C SER A 399 6.39 1.78 -3.28
N ARG A 400 6.16 0.97 -4.32
CA ARG A 400 4.92 1.06 -5.10
C ARG A 400 3.69 0.79 -4.24
N SER A 401 3.76 -0.19 -3.34
CA SER A 401 2.70 -0.50 -2.37
C SER A 401 2.38 0.70 -1.48
N SER A 402 3.40 1.42 -0.98
CA SER A 402 3.19 2.65 -0.18
C SER A 402 2.52 3.78 -0.98
N ALA A 403 2.84 3.91 -2.27
CA ALA A 403 2.20 4.90 -3.14
C ALA A 403 0.74 4.52 -3.40
N LEU A 404 0.47 3.24 -3.69
CA LEU A 404 -0.87 2.69 -3.85
C LEU A 404 -1.70 2.89 -2.58
N ALA A 405 -1.18 2.51 -1.42
CA ALA A 405 -1.82 2.68 -0.13
C ALA A 405 -2.13 4.14 0.18
N SER A 406 -1.19 5.06 -0.09
CA SER A 406 -1.44 6.50 0.08
C SER A 406 -2.62 7.00 -0.75
N LYS A 407 -2.82 6.43 -1.95
CA LYS A 407 -3.95 6.76 -2.83
C LYS A 407 -5.22 6.04 -2.43
N ALA A 408 -5.14 4.81 -1.96
CA ALA A 408 -6.28 4.01 -1.52
C ALA A 408 -6.92 4.60 -0.26
N THR A 409 -6.10 5.00 0.71
CA THR A 409 -6.58 5.47 2.02
C THR A 409 -6.74 6.98 2.10
N GLY A 410 -5.99 7.74 1.30
CA GLY A 410 -5.84 9.19 1.45
C GLY A 410 -4.78 9.60 2.49
N TYR A 411 -4.15 8.64 3.17
CA TYR A 411 -3.09 8.87 4.15
C TYR A 411 -1.74 9.12 3.45
N PRO A 412 -1.08 10.29 3.62
CA PRO A 412 0.10 10.63 2.82
C PRO A 412 1.39 10.02 3.42
N LEU A 413 1.62 8.71 3.22
CA LEU A 413 2.72 7.95 3.84
C LEU A 413 4.10 8.61 3.69
N ALA A 414 4.48 9.01 2.48
CA ALA A 414 5.78 9.65 2.24
C ALA A 414 5.94 11.00 3.00
N TYR A 415 4.87 11.79 3.10
CA TYR A 415 4.91 13.04 3.84
C TYR A 415 5.06 12.79 5.34
N VAL A 416 4.31 11.82 5.89
CA VAL A 416 4.41 11.42 7.29
C VAL A 416 5.79 10.86 7.59
N ALA A 417 6.29 9.92 6.79
CA ALA A 417 7.62 9.34 6.94
C ALA A 417 8.73 10.41 6.97
N ALA A 418 8.63 11.46 6.15
CA ALA A 418 9.59 12.55 6.16
C ALA A 418 9.53 13.40 7.45
N LYS A 419 8.34 13.64 8.02
CA LYS A 419 8.20 14.29 9.35
C LYS A 419 8.76 13.42 10.47
N LEU A 420 8.50 12.10 10.42
CA LEU A 420 9.05 11.15 11.38
C LEU A 420 10.58 11.06 11.31
N ALA A 421 11.15 11.12 10.10
CA ALA A 421 12.59 11.18 9.90
C ALA A 421 13.25 12.43 10.51
N LEU A 422 12.47 13.50 10.72
CA LEU A 422 12.88 14.72 11.43
C LEU A 422 12.63 14.64 12.95
N GLY A 423 12.13 13.51 13.47
CA GLY A 423 11.88 13.30 14.89
C GLY A 423 10.51 13.74 15.39
N SER A 424 9.55 14.06 14.50
CA SER A 424 8.16 14.35 14.89
C SER A 424 7.47 13.07 15.40
N SER A 425 6.54 13.19 16.35
CA SER A 425 5.65 12.09 16.70
C SER A 425 4.47 12.01 15.73
N LEU A 426 3.92 10.80 15.54
CA LEU A 426 2.64 10.62 14.83
C LEU A 426 1.51 11.47 15.43
N LEU A 427 1.53 11.72 16.74
CA LEU A 427 0.54 12.55 17.45
C LEU A 427 0.63 14.04 17.08
N ASP A 428 1.82 14.51 16.72
CA ASP A 428 2.06 15.93 16.41
C ASP A 428 1.77 16.27 14.94
N ILE A 429 1.72 15.24 14.08
CA ILE A 429 1.42 15.39 12.66
C ILE A 429 -0.11 15.41 12.50
N LYS A 430 -0.64 16.44 11.86
CA LYS A 430 -2.08 16.53 11.57
C LYS A 430 -2.47 15.64 10.40
N ASN A 431 -3.63 15.00 10.50
CA ASN A 431 -4.29 14.42 9.33
C ASN A 431 -4.76 15.56 8.41
N SER A 432 -4.16 15.67 7.23
CA SER A 432 -4.49 16.74 6.28
C SER A 432 -5.85 16.58 5.60
N VAL A 433 -6.47 15.41 5.70
CA VAL A 433 -7.78 15.11 5.09
C VAL A 433 -8.90 15.63 5.99
N THR A 434 -8.87 15.32 7.28
CA THR A 434 -9.86 15.80 8.28
C THR A 434 -9.51 17.21 8.78
N GLY A 435 -8.23 17.52 8.96
CA GLY A 435 -7.72 18.81 9.47
C GLY A 435 -7.75 18.95 10.99
N GLU A 436 -8.50 18.09 11.68
CA GLU A 436 -8.74 18.15 13.13
C GLU A 436 -8.09 16.99 13.89
N THR A 437 -7.93 15.83 13.26
CA THR A 437 -7.33 14.64 13.88
C THR A 437 -5.82 14.54 13.63
N THR A 438 -5.16 13.58 14.29
CA THR A 438 -3.72 13.32 14.14
C THR A 438 -3.43 12.30 13.05
N ALA A 439 -2.16 12.11 12.68
CA ALA A 439 -1.72 11.03 11.80
C ALA A 439 -1.58 9.69 12.53
N CYS A 440 -1.80 9.64 13.85
CA CYS A 440 -1.70 8.42 14.66
C CYS A 440 -3.04 7.66 14.68
N PHE A 441 -3.43 7.10 13.53
CA PHE A 441 -4.65 6.29 13.39
C PHE A 441 -4.50 5.30 12.22
N GLU A 442 -5.31 4.25 12.21
CA GLU A 442 -5.42 3.31 11.09
C GLU A 442 -6.65 3.69 10.25
N PRO A 443 -6.49 4.03 8.96
CA PRO A 443 -7.60 4.40 8.09
C PRO A 443 -8.71 3.35 8.00
N SER A 444 -9.95 3.83 7.96
CA SER A 444 -11.15 3.03 7.70
C SER A 444 -11.71 3.35 6.32
N LEU A 445 -11.95 2.32 5.50
CA LEU A 445 -12.38 2.46 4.11
C LEU A 445 -13.82 1.94 3.96
N ASP A 446 -14.74 2.81 3.57
CA ASP A 446 -16.14 2.47 3.26
C ASP A 446 -16.36 2.14 1.75
N TYR A 447 -15.26 1.81 1.08
CA TYR A 447 -15.14 1.46 -0.32
C TYR A 447 -14.05 0.40 -0.52
N CYS A 448 -14.02 -0.19 -1.72
CA CYS A 448 -13.02 -1.15 -2.17
C CYS A 448 -12.18 -0.52 -3.29
N VAL A 449 -10.87 -0.67 -3.18
CA VAL A 449 -9.89 -0.28 -4.18
C VAL A 449 -9.39 -1.52 -4.90
N VAL A 450 -9.27 -1.46 -6.22
CA VAL A 450 -8.68 -2.53 -7.05
C VAL A 450 -7.55 -1.94 -7.87
N LYS A 451 -6.34 -2.50 -7.73
CA LYS A 451 -5.19 -2.23 -8.59
C LYS A 451 -5.04 -3.33 -9.63
N ILE A 452 -4.79 -2.95 -10.88
CA ILE A 452 -4.45 -3.88 -11.96
C ILE A 452 -3.17 -3.37 -12.66
N PRO A 453 -2.15 -4.22 -12.87
CA PRO A 453 -0.97 -3.85 -13.64
C PRO A 453 -1.29 -3.62 -15.12
N ARG A 454 -0.43 -2.85 -15.79
CA ARG A 454 -0.43 -2.63 -17.23
C ARG A 454 0.78 -3.31 -17.84
N TRP A 455 0.53 -4.10 -18.88
CA TRP A 455 1.55 -4.78 -19.67
C TRP A 455 1.59 -4.27 -21.11
N ASP A 456 2.78 -4.24 -21.69
CA ASP A 456 3.04 -3.91 -23.09
C ASP A 456 3.80 -5.06 -23.80
N LEU A 457 3.58 -6.31 -23.35
CA LEU A 457 4.32 -7.49 -23.80
C LEU A 457 4.19 -7.76 -25.31
N SER A 458 3.07 -7.37 -25.93
CA SER A 458 2.85 -7.49 -27.37
C SER A 458 3.86 -6.70 -28.23
N LYS A 459 4.54 -5.70 -27.66
CA LYS A 459 5.61 -4.95 -28.35
C LYS A 459 6.91 -5.76 -28.47
N PHE A 460 7.03 -6.89 -27.75
CA PHE A 460 8.26 -7.67 -27.65
C PHE A 460 8.03 -9.13 -28.08
N THR A 461 8.26 -9.43 -29.36
CA THR A 461 8.01 -10.76 -29.94
C THR A 461 8.82 -11.91 -29.32
N ARG A 462 9.95 -11.61 -28.67
CA ARG A 462 10.85 -12.59 -28.04
C ARG A 462 10.66 -12.70 -26.51
N VAL A 463 9.70 -11.97 -25.94
CA VAL A 463 9.44 -11.99 -24.49
C VAL A 463 8.20 -12.82 -24.23
N SER A 464 8.29 -13.76 -23.28
CA SER A 464 7.16 -14.58 -22.86
C SER A 464 6.06 -13.73 -22.21
N SER A 465 4.81 -14.00 -22.59
CA SER A 465 3.59 -13.44 -21.99
C SER A 465 3.27 -14.00 -20.60
N LYS A 466 3.95 -15.08 -20.19
CA LYS A 466 3.79 -15.65 -18.84
C LYS A 466 4.26 -14.65 -17.79
N ILE A 467 3.45 -14.44 -16.76
CA ILE A 467 3.78 -13.61 -15.58
C ILE A 467 4.15 -14.51 -14.40
N GLY A 468 4.84 -13.96 -13.41
CA GLY A 468 5.32 -14.74 -12.28
C GLY A 468 6.05 -13.85 -11.27
N SER A 469 7.06 -14.38 -10.60
CA SER A 469 7.81 -13.67 -9.55
C SER A 469 8.70 -12.52 -10.06
N SER A 470 8.90 -12.38 -11.37
CA SER A 470 9.68 -11.28 -11.96
C SER A 470 8.75 -10.31 -12.67
N MET A 471 8.86 -9.04 -12.28
CA MET A 471 8.06 -7.95 -12.84
C MET A 471 8.35 -7.70 -14.33
N LYS A 472 7.28 -7.49 -15.09
CA LYS A 472 7.27 -7.11 -16.52
C LYS A 472 6.27 -6.00 -16.85
N SER A 473 5.36 -5.70 -15.93
CA SER A 473 4.42 -4.59 -16.04
C SER A 473 5.16 -3.24 -16.11
N VAL A 474 4.60 -2.34 -16.90
CA VAL A 474 5.16 -1.02 -17.23
C VAL A 474 4.41 0.13 -16.55
N GLY A 475 3.32 -0.19 -15.86
CA GLY A 475 2.48 0.76 -15.14
C GLY A 475 1.38 0.01 -14.40
N GLU A 476 0.48 0.76 -13.79
CA GLU A 476 -0.65 0.22 -13.05
C GLU A 476 -1.80 1.23 -13.00
N VAL A 477 -2.99 0.73 -12.76
CA VAL A 477 -4.19 1.54 -12.52
C VAL A 477 -4.76 1.20 -11.17
N MET A 478 -5.48 2.16 -10.59
CA MET A 478 -6.24 1.99 -9.37
C MET A 478 -7.68 2.44 -9.65
N ALA A 479 -8.67 1.64 -9.26
CA ALA A 479 -10.07 2.01 -9.36
C ALA A 479 -10.78 1.84 -8.02
N ILE A 480 -11.77 2.69 -7.77
CA ILE A 480 -12.52 2.73 -6.52
C ILE A 480 -14.01 2.49 -6.81
N GLY A 481 -14.64 1.67 -5.96
CA GLY A 481 -16.07 1.40 -5.98
C GLY A 481 -16.52 0.84 -4.63
N ARG A 482 -17.82 0.88 -4.33
CA ARG A 482 -18.35 0.32 -3.06
C ARG A 482 -18.75 -1.16 -3.17
N LYS A 483 -18.37 -1.78 -4.28
CA LYS A 483 -18.44 -3.22 -4.55
C LYS A 483 -17.19 -3.62 -5.31
N PHE A 484 -16.71 -4.84 -5.04
CA PHE A 484 -15.59 -5.40 -5.80
C PHE A 484 -15.88 -5.41 -7.29
N GLU A 485 -17.07 -5.85 -7.72
CA GLU A 485 -17.45 -5.90 -9.14
C GLU A 485 -17.35 -4.52 -9.81
N GLU A 486 -17.78 -3.47 -9.09
CA GLU A 486 -17.73 -2.09 -9.58
C GLU A 486 -16.28 -1.62 -9.77
N ALA A 487 -15.44 -1.79 -8.74
CA ALA A 487 -14.04 -1.37 -8.77
C ALA A 487 -13.24 -2.19 -9.80
N PHE A 488 -13.44 -3.50 -9.84
CA PHE A 488 -12.75 -4.43 -10.75
C PHE A 488 -13.03 -4.12 -12.21
N GLN A 489 -14.30 -3.94 -12.60
CA GLN A 489 -14.63 -3.58 -13.98
C GLN A 489 -14.13 -2.18 -14.37
N LYS A 490 -14.09 -1.24 -13.41
CA LYS A 490 -13.50 0.09 -13.67
C LYS A 490 -11.99 -0.02 -13.91
N ALA A 491 -11.27 -0.80 -13.10
CA ALA A 491 -9.84 -1.01 -13.24
C ALA A 491 -9.51 -1.64 -14.61
N LEU A 492 -10.22 -2.68 -15.04
CA LEU A 492 -10.00 -3.31 -16.35
C LEU A 492 -10.11 -2.31 -17.51
N ARG A 493 -11.10 -1.41 -17.47
CA ARG A 493 -11.23 -0.33 -18.47
C ARG A 493 -10.10 0.70 -18.43
N MET A 494 -9.48 0.90 -17.28
CA MET A 494 -8.38 1.86 -17.13
C MET A 494 -7.06 1.32 -17.68
N VAL A 495 -6.88 0.00 -17.67
CA VAL A 495 -5.67 -0.66 -18.19
C VAL A 495 -5.54 -0.50 -19.70
N ASP A 496 -6.65 -0.64 -20.44
CA ASP A 496 -6.64 -0.58 -21.91
C ASP A 496 -7.95 0.00 -22.44
N GLU A 497 -7.85 0.97 -23.36
CA GLU A 497 -9.01 1.63 -23.96
C GLU A 497 -9.89 0.70 -24.81
N ASN A 498 -9.34 -0.44 -25.25
CA ASN A 498 -10.06 -1.47 -26.01
C ASN A 498 -10.81 -2.45 -25.10
N VAL A 499 -10.53 -2.44 -23.79
CA VAL A 499 -11.20 -3.31 -22.82
C VAL A 499 -12.40 -2.56 -22.25
N MET A 500 -13.60 -3.14 -22.39
CA MET A 500 -14.83 -2.51 -21.92
C MET A 500 -15.17 -2.88 -20.46
N GLY A 501 -14.51 -3.89 -19.90
CA GLY A 501 -14.65 -4.42 -18.54
C GLY A 501 -14.29 -5.91 -18.52
N PHE A 502 -14.91 -6.69 -17.64
CA PHE A 502 -14.68 -8.14 -17.55
C PHE A 502 -15.49 -8.88 -18.64
N ASP A 503 -14.92 -8.94 -19.85
CA ASP A 503 -15.60 -9.42 -21.05
C ASP A 503 -15.20 -10.87 -21.40
N PRO A 504 -16.17 -11.81 -21.46
CA PRO A 504 -15.90 -13.21 -21.75
C PRO A 504 -15.63 -13.53 -23.23
N ASN A 505 -15.72 -12.55 -24.13
CA ASN A 505 -15.53 -12.75 -25.58
C ASN A 505 -14.16 -12.32 -26.08
N LEU A 506 -13.31 -11.75 -25.23
CA LEU A 506 -11.98 -11.26 -25.61
C LEU A 506 -10.92 -12.36 -25.73
N GLN A 507 -11.15 -13.50 -25.09
CA GLN A 507 -10.26 -14.67 -25.12
C GLN A 507 -11.10 -15.95 -25.22
N THR A 508 -10.45 -17.04 -25.62
CA THR A 508 -11.03 -18.38 -25.57
C THR A 508 -10.59 -19.10 -24.31
N ILE A 509 -11.30 -20.17 -23.97
CA ILE A 509 -10.92 -21.05 -22.86
C ILE A 509 -9.53 -21.62 -23.14
N ASN A 510 -8.65 -21.54 -22.14
CA ASN A 510 -7.33 -22.15 -22.17
C ASN A 510 -6.93 -22.53 -20.75
N ASP A 511 -7.07 -23.81 -20.40
CA ASP A 511 -6.74 -24.32 -19.07
C ASP A 511 -5.25 -24.14 -18.72
N GLU A 512 -4.36 -24.10 -19.72
CA GLU A 512 -2.95 -23.85 -19.49
C GLU A 512 -2.72 -22.41 -19.01
N ASP A 513 -3.38 -21.41 -19.60
CA ASP A 513 -3.25 -20.01 -19.17
C ASP A 513 -3.93 -19.76 -17.81
N LEU A 514 -4.88 -20.61 -17.41
CA LEU A 514 -5.46 -20.58 -16.06
C LEU A 514 -4.45 -21.06 -15.01
N LYS A 515 -3.70 -22.13 -15.31
CA LYS A 515 -2.67 -22.71 -14.44
C LYS A 515 -1.38 -21.91 -14.43
N GLU A 516 -0.94 -21.48 -15.60
CA GLU A 516 0.29 -20.75 -15.87
C GLU A 516 -0.07 -19.32 -16.29
N PRO A 517 -0.05 -18.37 -15.33
CA PRO A 517 -0.67 -17.07 -15.50
C PRO A 517 -0.01 -16.25 -16.61
N THR A 518 -0.83 -15.50 -17.36
CA THR A 518 -0.42 -14.55 -18.42
C THR A 518 -1.08 -13.19 -18.20
N ASP A 519 -0.66 -12.16 -18.95
CA ASP A 519 -1.31 -10.84 -18.95
C ASP A 519 -2.78 -10.84 -19.41
N LYS A 520 -3.27 -11.97 -19.96
CA LYS A 520 -4.65 -12.17 -20.42
C LYS A 520 -5.49 -13.11 -19.54
N ARG A 521 -4.92 -13.65 -18.46
CA ARG A 521 -5.56 -14.66 -17.59
C ARG A 521 -6.98 -14.31 -17.17
N MET A 522 -7.24 -13.05 -16.80
CA MET A 522 -8.58 -12.61 -16.37
C MET A 522 -9.64 -12.80 -17.45
N PHE A 523 -9.31 -12.58 -18.72
CA PHE A 523 -10.26 -12.78 -19.82
C PHE A 523 -10.45 -14.26 -20.15
N VAL A 524 -9.44 -15.10 -19.91
CA VAL A 524 -9.60 -16.57 -19.96
C VAL A 524 -10.55 -17.04 -18.85
N ILE A 525 -10.43 -16.51 -17.63
CA ILE A 525 -11.37 -16.78 -16.53
C ILE A 525 -12.81 -16.37 -16.92
N ALA A 526 -12.98 -15.18 -17.52
CA ALA A 526 -14.28 -14.72 -17.99
C ALA A 526 -14.89 -15.69 -19.02
N ALA A 527 -14.10 -16.13 -20.01
CA ALA A 527 -14.52 -17.10 -21.02
C ALA A 527 -14.91 -18.46 -20.40
N SER A 528 -14.11 -18.96 -19.45
CA SER A 528 -14.38 -20.22 -18.75
C SER A 528 -15.66 -20.15 -17.89
N LEU A 529 -15.89 -19.04 -17.19
CA LEU A 529 -17.14 -18.82 -16.44
C LEU A 529 -18.36 -18.82 -17.38
N LYS A 530 -18.25 -18.18 -18.55
CA LYS A 530 -19.34 -18.19 -19.55
C LYS A 530 -19.59 -19.58 -20.11
N ALA A 531 -18.55 -20.39 -20.23
CA ALA A 531 -18.63 -21.79 -20.67
C ALA A 531 -19.15 -22.75 -19.60
N GLY A 532 -19.42 -22.28 -18.37
CA GLY A 532 -20.02 -23.07 -17.30
C GLY A 532 -19.04 -23.72 -16.33
N TYR A 533 -17.76 -23.33 -16.32
CA TYR A 533 -16.82 -23.77 -15.29
C TYR A 533 -17.32 -23.35 -13.89
N SER A 534 -17.22 -24.27 -12.93
CA SER A 534 -17.56 -23.98 -11.53
C SER A 534 -16.47 -23.14 -10.86
N VAL A 535 -16.85 -22.42 -9.79
CA VAL A 535 -15.91 -21.67 -8.94
C VAL A 535 -14.82 -22.58 -8.38
N ASP A 536 -15.18 -23.80 -7.94
CA ASP A 536 -14.20 -24.77 -7.43
C ASP A 536 -13.21 -25.23 -8.50
N CYS A 537 -13.68 -25.48 -9.72
CA CYS A 537 -12.81 -25.86 -10.82
C CYS A 537 -11.79 -24.74 -11.12
N LEU A 538 -12.26 -23.49 -11.17
CA LEU A 538 -11.38 -22.34 -11.37
C LEU A 538 -10.43 -22.11 -10.19
N TYR A 539 -10.86 -22.35 -8.94
CA TYR A 539 -9.97 -22.31 -7.78
C TYR A 539 -8.85 -23.35 -7.91
N GLU A 540 -9.16 -24.58 -8.33
CA GLU A 540 -8.13 -25.62 -8.50
C GLU A 540 -7.11 -25.28 -9.59
N LEU A 541 -7.57 -24.67 -10.68
CA LEU A 541 -6.70 -24.24 -11.78
C LEU A 541 -5.88 -23.02 -11.43
N THR A 542 -6.48 -22.04 -10.76
CA THR A 542 -5.89 -20.71 -10.62
C THR A 542 -5.30 -20.40 -9.25
N LYS A 543 -5.83 -21.05 -8.21
CA LYS A 543 -5.65 -20.76 -6.78
C LYS A 543 -6.06 -19.33 -6.35
N ILE A 544 -6.82 -18.62 -7.20
CA ILE A 544 -7.51 -17.38 -6.82
C ILE A 544 -8.63 -17.72 -5.85
N ASP A 545 -8.74 -17.00 -4.73
CA ASP A 545 -9.75 -17.29 -3.70
C ASP A 545 -11.18 -17.34 -4.29
N ARG A 546 -11.97 -18.29 -3.79
CA ARG A 546 -13.34 -18.56 -4.24
C ARG A 546 -14.23 -17.33 -4.14
N TRP A 547 -13.99 -16.45 -3.16
CA TRP A 547 -14.75 -15.21 -3.01
C TRP A 547 -14.60 -14.33 -4.26
N PHE A 548 -13.36 -14.09 -4.73
CA PHE A 548 -13.12 -13.28 -5.93
C PHE A 548 -13.72 -13.93 -7.18
N LEU A 549 -13.53 -15.24 -7.34
CA LEU A 549 -14.11 -16.00 -8.45
C LEU A 549 -15.65 -15.96 -8.44
N GLN A 550 -16.27 -15.99 -7.26
CA GLN A 550 -17.72 -15.84 -7.12
C GLN A 550 -18.17 -14.43 -7.51
N LYS A 551 -17.43 -13.38 -7.17
CA LYS A 551 -17.73 -12.01 -7.63
C LYS A 551 -17.56 -11.86 -9.14
N MET A 552 -16.53 -12.47 -9.73
CA MET A 552 -16.35 -12.54 -11.18
C MET A 552 -17.50 -13.29 -11.86
N LYS A 553 -17.95 -14.40 -11.26
CA LYS A 553 -19.12 -15.15 -11.72
C LYS A 553 -20.39 -14.30 -11.70
N ASN A 554 -20.61 -13.48 -10.67
CA ASN A 554 -21.76 -12.56 -10.62
C ASN A 554 -21.82 -11.64 -11.86
N ILE A 555 -20.67 -11.16 -12.33
CA ILE A 555 -20.58 -10.31 -13.53
C ILE A 555 -20.98 -11.12 -14.77
N ILE A 556 -20.43 -12.33 -14.94
CA ILE A 556 -20.68 -13.17 -16.13
C ILE A 556 -22.11 -13.72 -16.16
N ASP A 557 -22.66 -14.11 -15.01
CA ASP A 557 -24.06 -14.52 -14.88
C ASP A 557 -25.00 -13.37 -15.27
N PHE A 558 -24.70 -12.16 -14.79
CA PHE A 558 -25.47 -10.97 -15.15
C PHE A 558 -25.37 -10.64 -16.64
N HIS A 559 -24.16 -10.74 -17.22
CA HIS A 559 -23.93 -10.56 -18.65
C HIS A 559 -24.76 -11.55 -19.48
N THR A 560 -24.72 -12.83 -19.13
CA THR A 560 -25.43 -13.91 -19.84
C THR A 560 -26.95 -13.76 -19.72
N LYS A 561 -27.45 -13.49 -18.51
CA LYS A 561 -28.88 -13.24 -18.27
C LYS A 561 -29.38 -12.03 -19.06
N SER A 562 -28.60 -10.95 -19.10
CA SER A 562 -28.97 -9.75 -19.84
C SER A 562 -29.03 -10.00 -21.34
N SER A 563 -28.12 -10.80 -21.89
CA SER A 563 -28.15 -11.23 -23.30
C SER A 563 -29.43 -12.02 -23.61
N MET A 564 -29.81 -12.97 -22.76
CA MET A 564 -31.01 -13.79 -22.96
C MET A 564 -32.32 -12.97 -22.91
N LEU A 565 -32.39 -11.95 -22.07
CA LEU A 565 -33.57 -11.08 -21.97
C LEU A 565 -33.79 -10.24 -23.24
N VAL A 566 -32.70 -9.87 -23.92
CA VAL A 566 -32.75 -9.10 -25.17
C VAL A 566 -33.24 -9.97 -26.32
N ASP A 567 -32.78 -11.23 -26.39
CA ASP A 567 -33.23 -12.20 -27.39
C ASP A 567 -34.76 -12.46 -27.31
N GLN A 568 -35.35 -12.23 -26.13
CA GLN A 568 -36.80 -12.32 -25.88
C GLN A 568 -37.55 -11.00 -26.13
N HIS A 569 -36.90 -9.98 -26.71
CA HIS A 569 -37.43 -8.62 -26.92
C HIS A 569 -37.93 -7.91 -25.64
N ALA A 570 -37.42 -8.28 -24.46
CA ALA A 570 -37.77 -7.59 -23.22
C ALA A 570 -37.00 -6.26 -23.10
N LEU A 571 -37.69 -5.18 -22.75
CA LEU A 571 -37.07 -3.88 -22.49
C LEU A 571 -36.17 -3.94 -21.24
N LEU A 572 -35.00 -3.28 -21.31
CA LEU A 572 -34.15 -3.05 -20.14
C LEU A 572 -34.94 -2.26 -19.09
N THR A 573 -35.36 -2.92 -18.02
CA THR A 573 -36.04 -2.24 -16.92
C THR A 573 -35.05 -1.37 -16.14
N ARG A 574 -35.58 -0.35 -15.45
CA ARG A 574 -34.79 0.52 -14.57
C ARG A 574 -33.94 -0.28 -13.57
N ASP A 575 -34.49 -1.33 -12.98
CA ASP A 575 -33.80 -2.12 -11.95
C ASP A 575 -32.66 -2.96 -12.52
N ILE A 576 -32.84 -3.55 -13.70
CA ILE A 576 -31.77 -4.25 -14.41
C ILE A 576 -30.65 -3.26 -14.75
N LEU A 577 -30.99 -2.10 -15.29
CA LEU A 577 -30.02 -1.08 -15.65
C LEU A 577 -29.25 -0.58 -14.41
N LEU A 578 -29.94 -0.26 -13.31
CA LEU A 578 -29.31 0.16 -12.06
C LEU A 578 -28.38 -0.92 -11.50
N GLN A 579 -28.81 -2.19 -11.52
CA GLN A 579 -27.99 -3.31 -11.05
C GLN A 579 -26.74 -3.49 -11.91
N ALA A 580 -26.86 -3.37 -13.24
CA ALA A 580 -25.72 -3.41 -14.15
C ALA A 580 -24.69 -2.32 -13.78
N LYS A 581 -25.15 -1.09 -13.54
CA LYS A 581 -24.27 0.02 -13.15
C LYS A 581 -23.64 -0.20 -11.77
N ARG A 582 -24.36 -0.77 -10.80
CA ARG A 582 -23.84 -1.13 -9.47
C ARG A 582 -22.79 -2.25 -9.50
N TYR A 583 -22.80 -3.11 -10.52
CA TYR A 583 -21.74 -4.08 -10.82
C TYR A 583 -20.61 -3.51 -11.69
N GLY A 584 -20.67 -2.24 -12.07
CA GLY A 584 -19.61 -1.57 -12.82
C GLY A 584 -19.66 -1.72 -14.33
N PHE A 585 -20.77 -2.22 -14.91
CA PHE A 585 -20.93 -2.27 -16.36
C PHE A 585 -20.91 -0.87 -16.96
N SER A 586 -20.11 -0.66 -18.00
CA SER A 586 -20.12 0.57 -18.79
C SER A 586 -21.35 0.63 -19.70
N ASP A 587 -21.74 1.84 -20.13
CA ASP A 587 -22.84 2.00 -21.08
C ASP A 587 -22.51 1.28 -22.41
N LYS A 588 -21.23 1.26 -22.79
CA LYS A 588 -20.71 0.52 -23.95
C LYS A 588 -20.85 -1.00 -23.83
N GLN A 589 -20.56 -1.59 -22.67
CA GLN A 589 -20.78 -3.04 -22.43
C GLN A 589 -22.27 -3.40 -22.47
N ILE A 590 -23.12 -2.56 -21.87
CA ILE A 590 -24.56 -2.80 -21.88
C ILE A 590 -25.06 -2.73 -23.33
N ALA A 591 -24.64 -1.73 -24.09
CA ALA A 591 -24.98 -1.56 -25.50
C ALA A 591 -24.59 -2.78 -26.35
N SER A 592 -23.41 -3.37 -26.13
CA SER A 592 -23.00 -4.57 -26.87
C SER A 592 -23.87 -5.79 -26.54
N VAL A 593 -24.32 -5.92 -25.28
CA VAL A 593 -25.21 -7.02 -24.87
C VAL A 593 -26.61 -6.85 -25.43
N VAL A 594 -27.13 -5.62 -25.45
CA VAL A 594 -28.51 -5.34 -25.91
C VAL A 594 -28.63 -4.97 -27.39
N GLN A 595 -27.56 -5.16 -28.16
CA GLN A 595 -27.47 -4.80 -29.59
C GLN A 595 -27.93 -3.36 -29.87
N SER A 596 -27.49 -2.42 -29.03
CA SER A 596 -27.80 -0.99 -29.13
C SER A 596 -26.52 -0.16 -29.24
N THR A 597 -26.66 1.17 -29.21
CA THR A 597 -25.53 2.10 -29.17
C THR A 597 -25.25 2.59 -27.76
N GLU A 598 -24.00 2.91 -27.45
CA GLU A 598 -23.60 3.50 -26.15
C GLU A 598 -24.45 4.74 -25.82
N LEU A 599 -24.71 5.58 -26.82
CA LEU A 599 -25.50 6.80 -26.66
C LEU A 599 -26.97 6.51 -26.30
N ALA A 600 -27.59 5.50 -26.92
CA ALA A 600 -28.96 5.12 -26.62
C ALA A 600 -29.10 4.57 -25.19
N VAL A 601 -28.18 3.70 -24.76
CA VAL A 601 -28.13 3.19 -23.38
C VAL A 601 -27.91 4.33 -22.39
N ARG A 602 -27.00 5.26 -22.71
CA ARG A 602 -26.77 6.45 -21.87
C ARG A 602 -28.03 7.29 -21.71
N LYS A 603 -28.75 7.55 -22.80
CA LYS A 603 -29.99 8.33 -22.78
C LYS A 603 -31.06 7.63 -21.93
N GLN A 604 -31.27 6.34 -22.12
CA GLN A 604 -32.21 5.55 -21.31
C GLN A 604 -31.83 5.56 -19.82
N ARG A 605 -30.53 5.47 -19.52
CA ARG A 605 -30.01 5.55 -18.16
C ARG A 605 -30.32 6.90 -17.51
N GLU A 606 -30.13 7.99 -18.24
CA GLU A 606 -30.43 9.36 -17.79
C GLU A 606 -31.95 9.59 -17.63
N GLU A 607 -32.78 9.10 -18.56
CA GLU A 607 -34.25 9.13 -18.47
C GLU A 607 -34.80 8.39 -17.23
N HIS A 608 -34.10 7.34 -16.79
CA HIS A 608 -34.40 6.61 -15.56
C HIS A 608 -33.79 7.21 -14.28
N ASN A 609 -33.14 8.37 -14.37
CA ASN A 609 -32.41 9.03 -13.29
C ASN A 609 -31.34 8.13 -12.64
N ILE A 610 -30.69 7.27 -13.44
CA ILE A 610 -29.59 6.42 -12.98
C ILE A 610 -28.27 7.13 -13.25
N ILE A 611 -27.85 7.97 -12.30
CA ILE A 611 -26.58 8.69 -12.35
C ILE A 611 -25.66 8.22 -11.23
N PRO A 612 -24.32 8.27 -11.40
CA PRO A 612 -23.41 7.97 -10.32
C PRO A 612 -23.39 9.13 -9.32
N TYR A 613 -23.08 8.81 -8.07
CA TYR A 613 -22.86 9.77 -6.99
C TYR A 613 -21.37 10.02 -6.78
N VAL A 614 -21.05 11.22 -6.27
CA VAL A 614 -19.68 11.64 -5.97
C VAL A 614 -19.45 11.41 -4.48
N LYS A 615 -18.41 10.65 -4.16
CA LYS A 615 -18.05 10.30 -2.79
C LYS A 615 -16.64 10.76 -2.45
N GLN A 616 -16.43 11.17 -1.20
CA GLN A 616 -15.15 11.58 -0.67
C GLN A 616 -14.33 10.38 -0.19
N ILE A 617 -13.01 10.53 -0.27
CA ILE A 617 -12.03 9.70 0.43
C ILE A 617 -11.59 10.53 1.64
N ASP A 618 -12.09 10.16 2.81
CA ASP A 618 -11.97 10.93 4.05
C ASP A 618 -10.99 10.33 5.06
N THR A 619 -10.42 9.15 4.76
CA THR A 619 -9.53 8.30 5.60
C THR A 619 -10.22 7.61 6.79
N VAL A 620 -11.46 7.95 7.14
CA VAL A 620 -12.10 7.56 8.41
C VAL A 620 -13.55 7.08 8.26
N ALA A 621 -13.97 6.71 7.04
CA ALA A 621 -15.31 6.21 6.75
C ALA A 621 -16.44 7.11 7.32
N ALA A 622 -16.31 8.42 7.09
CA ALA A 622 -17.21 9.48 7.56
C ALA A 622 -17.34 9.65 9.09
N GLU A 623 -16.43 9.12 9.89
CA GLU A 623 -16.35 9.42 11.33
C GLU A 623 -16.12 10.93 11.57
N TRP A 624 -15.25 11.54 10.76
CA TRP A 624 -14.99 12.98 10.74
C TRP A 624 -15.22 13.56 9.34
N PRO A 625 -15.70 14.81 9.23
CA PRO A 625 -15.87 15.46 7.93
C PRO A 625 -14.52 15.70 7.24
N ALA A 626 -14.45 15.39 5.95
CA ALA A 626 -13.27 15.70 5.14
C ALA A 626 -13.22 17.18 4.74
N SER A 627 -12.08 17.82 5.00
CA SER A 627 -11.75 19.17 4.56
C SER A 627 -11.24 19.23 3.11
N THR A 628 -11.01 18.06 2.49
CA THR A 628 -10.43 17.93 1.15
C THR A 628 -11.38 17.25 0.16
N ASN A 629 -11.25 17.62 -1.11
CA ASN A 629 -12.05 17.05 -2.19
C ASN A 629 -11.25 15.99 -2.96
N TYR A 630 -10.88 14.89 -2.28
CA TYR A 630 -10.38 13.69 -2.94
C TYR A 630 -11.56 12.75 -3.20
N LEU A 631 -11.87 12.49 -4.48
CA LEU A 631 -13.19 12.02 -4.89
C LEU A 631 -13.14 10.78 -5.78
N TYR A 632 -14.19 9.97 -5.69
CA TYR A 632 -14.51 8.92 -6.65
C TYR A 632 -16.01 8.94 -7.00
N LEU A 633 -16.38 8.27 -8.10
CA LEU A 633 -17.76 8.11 -8.53
C LEU A 633 -18.26 6.70 -8.22
N THR A 634 -19.50 6.56 -7.75
CA THR A 634 -20.12 5.24 -7.54
C THR A 634 -21.62 5.23 -7.80
N TYR A 635 -22.14 4.12 -8.33
CA TYR A 635 -23.60 3.85 -8.41
C TYR A 635 -24.17 3.23 -7.13
N ASN A 636 -23.32 2.91 -6.15
CA ASN A 636 -23.68 2.34 -4.86
C ASN A 636 -23.80 3.44 -3.79
N GLY A 637 -24.46 4.55 -4.15
CA GLY A 637 -24.75 5.67 -3.27
C GLY A 637 -26.18 6.17 -3.44
N SER A 638 -26.57 7.13 -2.59
CA SER A 638 -27.89 7.78 -2.60
C SER A 638 -27.81 9.32 -2.61
N SER A 639 -26.61 9.88 -2.40
CA SER A 639 -26.35 11.32 -2.36
C SER A 639 -24.89 11.61 -2.74
N HIS A 640 -24.61 12.85 -3.15
CA HIS A 640 -23.25 13.36 -3.30
C HIS A 640 -22.72 13.86 -1.95
N ASP A 641 -21.42 13.73 -1.72
CA ASP A 641 -20.78 14.28 -0.50
C ASP A 641 -20.38 15.75 -0.67
N ILE A 642 -20.45 16.27 -1.90
CA ILE A 642 -20.09 17.66 -2.22
C ILE A 642 -21.13 18.32 -3.13
N GLU A 643 -21.08 19.65 -3.16
CA GLU A 643 -21.84 20.47 -4.10
C GLU A 643 -21.08 20.73 -5.42
N PHE A 644 -21.82 21.15 -6.46
CA PHE A 644 -21.27 21.41 -7.80
C PHE A 644 -21.51 22.85 -8.26
N PRO A 645 -20.84 23.86 -7.68
CA PRO A 645 -21.12 25.26 -7.99
C PRO A 645 -20.65 25.74 -9.38
N GLY A 646 -20.13 24.85 -10.23
CA GLY A 646 -19.62 25.20 -11.56
C GLY A 646 -18.35 26.06 -11.55
N GLY A 647 -17.92 26.52 -12.74
CA GLY A 647 -16.77 27.44 -12.89
C GLY A 647 -15.39 26.81 -12.65
N TYR A 648 -15.29 25.48 -12.74
CA TYR A 648 -14.01 24.76 -12.63
C TYR A 648 -13.43 24.47 -14.02
N ILE A 649 -12.11 24.62 -14.15
CA ILE A 649 -11.36 24.17 -15.33
C ILE A 649 -10.95 22.72 -15.11
N MET A 650 -11.29 21.85 -16.05
CA MET A 650 -10.90 20.45 -16.01
C MET A 650 -9.50 20.25 -16.62
N VAL A 651 -8.63 19.54 -15.91
CA VAL A 651 -7.33 19.07 -16.43
C VAL A 651 -7.34 17.55 -16.42
N THR A 652 -7.08 16.95 -17.58
CA THR A 652 -7.09 15.50 -17.76
C THR A 652 -5.67 14.93 -17.70
N GLY A 653 -5.48 13.88 -16.91
CA GLY A 653 -4.24 13.12 -16.85
C GLY A 653 -3.96 12.25 -18.06
N SER A 654 -2.75 11.67 -18.11
CA SER A 654 -2.32 10.72 -19.13
C SER A 654 -2.93 9.31 -19.00
N GLY A 655 -3.53 9.00 -17.85
CA GLY A 655 -3.93 7.64 -17.50
C GLY A 655 -2.73 6.80 -17.09
N VAL A 656 -2.76 5.50 -17.38
CA VAL A 656 -1.70 4.55 -17.01
C VAL A 656 -0.40 4.78 -17.78
N TYR A 657 0.73 4.67 -17.09
CA TYR A 657 2.03 4.64 -17.74
C TYR A 657 2.19 3.41 -18.63
N ARG A 658 2.81 3.61 -19.79
CA ARG A 658 3.09 2.58 -20.80
C ARG A 658 4.26 3.03 -21.66
N ILE A 659 4.81 2.12 -22.46
CA ILE A 659 5.94 2.47 -23.33
C ILE A 659 5.46 3.50 -24.36
N GLY A 660 6.06 4.69 -24.32
CA GLY A 660 5.68 5.86 -25.14
C GLY A 660 4.75 6.87 -24.43
N SER A 661 4.35 6.62 -23.18
CA SER A 661 3.58 7.56 -22.35
C SER A 661 3.93 7.37 -20.87
N SER A 662 4.83 8.21 -20.35
CA SER A 662 5.37 8.10 -18.99
C SER A 662 5.23 9.41 -18.20
N VAL A 663 6.07 9.60 -17.18
CA VAL A 663 6.04 10.69 -16.19
C VAL A 663 6.09 12.10 -16.81
N GLU A 664 6.62 12.26 -18.02
CA GLU A 664 6.64 13.53 -18.75
C GLU A 664 5.24 14.13 -18.94
N PHE A 665 4.21 13.29 -19.10
CA PHE A 665 2.83 13.76 -19.22
C PHE A 665 2.21 14.14 -17.86
N ASP A 666 2.64 13.51 -16.77
CA ASP A 666 2.28 13.93 -15.41
C ASP A 666 2.92 15.28 -15.09
N TRP A 667 4.17 15.48 -15.48
CA TRP A 667 4.85 16.77 -15.38
C TRP A 667 4.09 17.89 -16.11
N CYS A 668 3.61 17.62 -17.34
CA CYS A 668 2.78 18.56 -18.09
C CYS A 668 1.47 18.90 -17.36
N ALA A 669 0.77 17.87 -16.86
CA ALA A 669 -0.50 18.06 -16.14
C ALA A 669 -0.32 18.84 -14.83
N VAL A 670 0.71 18.51 -14.05
CA VAL A 670 1.05 19.21 -12.80
C VAL A 670 1.49 20.65 -13.09
N GLY A 671 2.27 20.88 -14.15
CA GLY A 671 2.64 22.22 -14.61
C GLY A 671 1.40 23.07 -14.92
N CYS A 672 0.48 22.53 -15.72
CA CYS A 672 -0.80 23.18 -16.04
C CYS A 672 -1.61 23.51 -14.77
N LEU A 673 -1.76 22.55 -13.85
CA LEU A 673 -2.45 22.77 -12.58
C LEU A 673 -1.82 23.87 -11.72
N ARG A 674 -0.49 23.94 -11.67
CA ARG A 674 0.25 24.97 -10.93
C ARG A 674 0.01 26.36 -11.52
N GLU A 675 0.06 26.49 -12.84
CA GLU A 675 -0.20 27.78 -13.50
C GLU A 675 -1.65 28.22 -13.36
N LEU A 676 -2.62 27.31 -13.54
CA LEU A 676 -4.03 27.62 -13.29
C LEU A 676 -4.28 28.09 -11.84
N ARG A 677 -3.59 27.47 -10.87
CA ARG A 677 -3.67 27.89 -9.46
C ARG A 677 -3.06 29.28 -9.24
N LYS A 678 -1.92 29.60 -9.86
CA LYS A 678 -1.32 30.95 -9.81
C LYS A 678 -2.25 32.02 -10.40
N LEU A 679 -3.03 31.65 -11.41
CA LEU A 679 -4.07 32.50 -12.02
C LEU A 679 -5.38 32.55 -11.20
N ASN A 680 -5.39 32.01 -9.98
CA ASN A 680 -6.56 31.89 -9.10
C ASN A 680 -7.77 31.21 -9.77
N LYS A 681 -7.53 30.30 -10.72
CA LYS A 681 -8.58 29.49 -11.34
C LYS A 681 -8.86 28.26 -10.49
N LYS A 682 -10.16 27.98 -10.28
CA LYS A 682 -10.59 26.72 -9.65
C LYS A 682 -10.40 25.57 -10.64
N THR A 683 -9.75 24.51 -10.22
CA THR A 683 -9.45 23.36 -11.08
C THR A 683 -10.14 22.09 -10.60
N ARG A 684 -10.48 21.21 -11.55
CA ARG A 684 -10.82 19.81 -11.31
C ARG A 684 -9.82 18.97 -12.07
N TYR A 685 -9.11 18.10 -11.36
CA TYR A 685 -8.24 17.14 -12.00
C TYR A 685 -8.96 15.80 -12.11
N GLY A 686 -8.77 15.06 -13.19
CA GLY A 686 -9.27 13.70 -13.34
C GLY A 686 -8.47 12.91 -14.36
N GLN A 687 -8.47 11.58 -14.24
CA GLN A 687 -7.93 10.68 -15.25
C GLN A 687 -9.02 10.19 -16.20
N LEU A 688 -8.68 10.04 -17.48
CA LEU A 688 -9.61 9.54 -18.50
C LEU A 688 -9.70 8.00 -18.44
N GLN A 689 -10.91 7.45 -18.46
CA GLN A 689 -11.16 6.01 -18.56
C GLN A 689 -11.39 5.55 -20.02
N SER A 690 -11.98 6.39 -20.89
CA SER A 690 -12.11 6.16 -22.34
C SER A 690 -12.50 7.46 -23.07
N ARG A 691 -12.36 7.50 -24.41
CA ARG A 691 -12.65 8.69 -25.26
C ARG A 691 -14.05 9.30 -25.07
N ASN A 692 -15.04 8.55 -24.57
CA ASN A 692 -16.45 8.97 -24.49
C ASN A 692 -17.08 8.88 -23.07
N THR A 693 -16.35 8.39 -22.06
CA THR A 693 -16.86 8.34 -20.67
C THR A 693 -15.81 8.89 -19.71
N LEU A 694 -16.07 10.11 -19.21
CA LEU A 694 -15.33 10.69 -18.09
C LEU A 694 -15.79 10.06 -16.78
N VAL A 695 -14.94 9.23 -16.19
CA VAL A 695 -15.02 8.93 -14.76
C VAL A 695 -13.97 9.79 -14.08
N LEU A 696 -14.42 10.67 -13.18
CA LEU A 696 -13.53 11.45 -12.33
C LEU A 696 -12.84 10.48 -11.35
N ILE A 697 -11.72 9.90 -11.78
CA ILE A 697 -10.76 9.29 -10.87
C ILE A 697 -9.64 10.30 -10.72
N MET A 698 -9.58 10.95 -9.56
CA MET A 698 -8.44 11.80 -9.20
C MET A 698 -7.21 10.92 -8.92
N ILE A 699 -6.59 10.34 -9.94
CA ILE A 699 -5.22 9.83 -9.80
C ILE A 699 -4.28 10.84 -10.43
N CYS A 700 -3.79 11.77 -9.62
CA CYS A 700 -2.53 12.45 -9.91
C CYS A 700 -1.68 12.44 -8.65
N ALA A 701 -0.40 12.67 -8.84
CA ALA A 701 0.47 13.31 -7.86
C ALA A 701 -0.25 14.51 -7.21
N ILE A 702 -0.92 14.28 -6.08
CA ILE A 702 -1.35 15.36 -5.19
C ILE A 702 -0.06 15.86 -4.54
N VAL A 703 0.60 16.81 -5.19
CA VAL A 703 1.49 17.73 -4.51
C VAL A 703 0.57 18.60 -3.63
N TYR A 704 0.39 18.18 -2.37
CA TYR A 704 -0.17 19.05 -1.35
C TYR A 704 0.74 20.29 -1.30
N ILE A 705 0.17 21.48 -1.47
CA ILE A 705 0.79 22.71 -0.94
C ILE A 705 -0.35 23.39 -0.20
N SER A 706 -0.21 23.40 1.12
CA SER A 706 -1.20 23.93 2.06
C SER A 706 -1.52 25.40 1.79
N LYS A 707 -2.78 25.76 2.03
CA LYS A 707 -3.25 27.14 2.20
C LYS A 707 -2.56 27.75 3.43
N LYS A 708 -1.68 28.73 3.23
CA LYS A 708 -1.57 29.94 4.06
C LYS A 708 -0.47 30.85 3.49
N TYR A 709 -0.87 31.89 2.78
CA TYR A 709 -0.07 33.11 2.68
C TYR A 709 -1.02 34.31 2.83
N HIS A 710 -1.12 34.80 4.06
CA HIS A 710 -1.25 36.24 4.27
C HIS A 710 0.16 36.79 4.08
N LEU A 711 0.42 37.39 2.91
CA LEU A 711 1.58 38.25 2.73
C LEU A 711 1.13 39.67 3.01
N SER A 712 1.55 40.19 4.16
CA SER A 712 1.61 41.62 4.41
C SER A 712 2.62 42.24 3.46
N SER A 713 2.14 43.25 2.74
CA SER A 713 2.86 44.18 1.88
C SER A 713 3.97 44.92 2.63
N TYR A 714 5.21 44.86 2.10
CA TYR A 714 6.28 45.88 2.07
C TYR A 714 7.34 45.27 1.11
N GLY A 715 7.70 45.83 -0.05
CA GLY A 715 8.10 47.20 -0.33
C GLY A 715 9.62 47.25 -0.40
N TYR A 716 10.21 47.11 -1.60
CA TYR A 716 11.22 48.01 -2.20
C TYR A 716 11.87 47.40 -3.45
N LEU A 717 11.95 48.25 -4.47
CA LEU A 717 12.59 48.14 -5.79
C LEU A 717 14.07 47.67 -5.68
N GLN A 718 14.67 47.02 -6.68
CA GLN A 718 14.91 47.51 -8.04
C GLN A 718 15.15 46.36 -9.04
#